data_AF-A0A1I1ZPA8-F1
#
_entry.id   AF-A0A1I1ZPA8-F1
#
_cell.length_a   1.000
_cell.length_b   1.000
_cell.length_c   1.000
_cell.angle_alpha   90.00
_cell.angle_beta   90.00
_cell.angle_gamma   90.00
#
_symmetry.space_group_name_H-M   'P 1'
#
loop_
_entity.id
_entity.type
_entity.pdbx_description
1 polymer ?
#
loop_
_entity_poly.entity_id
_entity_poly.type
_entity_poly.pdbx_seq_one_letter_code
_entity_poly.pdbx_strand_id
1 'polypeptide(L)'
;MSAPAPSAERHVDAFADLRRGYNRPMRLIYAPAIAMLLLNAACPGPAGTDTDGTEGTEGTDGTDGTATTSNGSVPTESSDATSVPTMGDPTETSVGPTTDGGDGNLEIAIVGEGTVAADPPGQTCTEAACAYDVPAGPVSLTAAPSAGNRFAGWSGDCSGAELTTEVVVETTASCTATFEPLPQGALPASIRASREIVRVPADDAPPSDSETTLAIDTAVALTGVQWAVFAADDGSEIATADTAEYVFTCPDGRRDYDVRATITDGQVQSTLFERRLVTCVPPRSDAGRTVHTADIGQASYFQNGEIGGVKVQPGDLVRISGQASSDFAFFNFQGTAEAPIHIINEGAVSNDDTSWLMHLINCQHVIIDGKGADDVEYGFKLTNTGAGGQAVFVRNYTQGGNTNTGSTDIEIFGVEIADGPDSGFRIWNGGSDEFNADNWTFENLRLHHNYVHDVLTEGFYVGYYTDSIEQQPPPYPIEGAKVYRNRVENSGWDGMQFGSCRSGLEVHDNVVTASGLANEPNQRSSLQWNPGNSGAAYNNRFIGGVGVDLQIGCTGGDTKMYGNVFVHSDGGFYLHAGQADAPRYWLFANSVATPNAAGLRINMNSAPGNCGAGAPLSEMHYASNLLVGSVEQSWEFAAGDADTAGWTLAPNLAWTADPAELCLDEALAPTCSDSAALAGGGAALADLGLTAADLPGGHFVDIDGRVLAGPSNFGAHQAATP
;
A
#
# COMPACT_ATOMS: atom_id res chain seq x y z
N MET A 1 -16.53 58.38 36.43
CA MET A 1 -15.51 59.15 37.16
C MET A 1 -14.15 58.72 36.64
N SER A 2 -13.26 59.70 36.43
CA SER A 2 -11.79 59.60 36.49
C SER A 2 -11.05 58.49 35.72
N ALA A 3 -10.51 58.86 34.56
CA ALA A 3 -9.20 58.35 34.11
C ALA A 3 -8.07 58.93 35.01
N PRO A 4 -6.81 58.45 34.91
CA PRO A 4 -5.94 58.99 33.86
C PRO A 4 -4.94 58.01 33.21
N ALA A 5 -4.53 58.30 31.98
CA ALA A 5 -3.17 58.05 31.48
C ALA A 5 -2.32 59.33 31.70
N PRO A 6 -1.01 59.22 31.98
CA PRO A 6 0.01 59.53 30.95
C PRO A 6 1.24 58.58 31.08
N SER A 7 2.28 58.56 30.24
CA SER A 7 2.94 59.48 29.29
C SER A 7 3.75 58.64 28.27
N ALA A 8 4.04 58.97 27.01
CA ALA A 8 4.19 60.24 26.26
C ALA A 8 5.52 61.00 26.41
N GLU A 9 6.56 60.63 25.63
CA GLU A 9 7.54 61.54 25.01
C GLU A 9 8.04 60.95 23.66
N ARG A 10 7.78 61.64 22.53
CA ARG A 10 8.74 62.39 21.66
C ARG A 10 9.68 61.48 20.82
N HIS A 11 9.49 61.21 19.52
CA HIS A 11 9.25 62.01 18.28
C HIS A 11 10.43 62.92 17.83
N VAL A 12 10.71 62.88 16.50
CA VAL A 12 11.59 63.76 15.67
C VAL A 12 13.10 63.42 15.79
N ASP A 13 13.90 63.11 14.75
CA ASP A 13 14.01 63.47 13.30
C ASP A 13 14.53 62.25 12.47
N ALA A 14 14.48 62.12 11.12
CA ALA A 14 13.82 62.90 10.04
C ALA A 14 13.70 62.04 8.73
N PHE A 15 12.70 62.37 7.88
CA PHE A 15 12.66 62.05 6.43
C PHE A 15 13.80 62.80 5.67
N ALA A 16 14.20 62.57 4.41
CA ALA A 16 13.51 62.20 3.16
C ALA A 16 14.60 61.77 2.11
N ASP A 17 14.41 61.46 0.82
CA ASP A 17 13.27 61.56 -0.12
C ASP A 17 13.55 60.75 -1.43
N LEU A 18 12.63 60.84 -2.40
CA LEU A 18 12.75 60.65 -3.86
C LEU A 18 12.40 59.30 -4.50
N ARG A 19 11.11 59.18 -4.86
CA ARG A 19 10.63 58.42 -6.02
C ARG A 19 11.10 59.03 -7.34
N ARG A 20 11.54 58.19 -8.29
CA ARG A 20 11.49 58.27 -9.78
C ARG A 20 12.20 56.99 -10.28
N GLY A 21 11.70 56.12 -11.16
CA GLY A 21 10.56 56.19 -12.07
C GLY A 21 11.05 56.03 -13.52
N TYR A 22 10.94 54.84 -14.11
CA TYR A 22 11.09 54.60 -15.56
C TYR A 22 10.23 53.42 -16.04
N ASN A 23 9.92 53.41 -17.34
CA ASN A 23 8.74 52.74 -17.91
C ASN A 23 9.13 52.01 -19.22
N ARG A 24 8.85 50.69 -19.32
CA ARG A 24 8.75 49.90 -20.57
C ARG A 24 10.05 49.76 -21.43
N PRO A 25 10.01 49.09 -22.61
CA PRO A 25 10.11 47.63 -22.71
C PRO A 25 11.23 47.17 -23.68
N MET A 26 11.61 45.89 -23.68
CA MET A 26 12.41 45.31 -24.78
C MET A 26 11.60 44.34 -25.64
N ARG A 27 11.61 44.59 -26.96
CA ARG A 27 10.95 43.78 -27.98
C ARG A 27 11.96 43.50 -29.12
N LEU A 28 12.32 42.22 -29.24
CA LEU A 28 12.42 41.45 -30.50
C LEU A 28 13.47 41.78 -31.60
N ILE A 29 13.94 40.69 -32.23
CA ILE A 29 14.59 40.54 -33.57
C ILE A 29 16.08 40.90 -33.70
N TYR A 30 16.93 39.88 -33.92
CA TYR A 30 17.54 39.59 -35.25
C TYR A 30 18.20 38.20 -35.30
N ALA A 31 17.74 37.35 -36.22
CA ALA A 31 18.48 36.21 -36.79
C ALA A 31 19.04 36.65 -38.18
N PRO A 32 19.96 35.93 -38.87
CA PRO A 32 19.57 34.65 -39.49
C PRO A 32 20.68 33.59 -39.79
N ALA A 33 20.20 32.37 -40.06
CA ALA A 33 20.67 31.39 -41.04
C ALA A 33 22.13 30.86 -41.06
N ILE A 34 22.24 29.53 -41.03
CA ILE A 34 22.71 28.70 -42.17
C ILE A 34 21.96 27.36 -42.13
N ALA A 35 21.70 26.76 -43.30
CA ALA A 35 21.04 25.46 -43.43
C ALA A 35 21.74 24.58 -44.49
N MET A 36 21.89 23.29 -44.20
CA MET A 36 21.98 22.16 -45.16
C MET A 36 21.53 20.91 -44.37
N LEU A 37 20.38 20.27 -44.59
CA LEU A 37 19.77 19.68 -45.79
C LEU A 37 20.24 18.24 -46.06
N LEU A 38 19.38 17.26 -45.73
CA LEU A 38 19.16 16.05 -46.52
C LEU A 38 17.67 15.66 -46.47
N LEU A 39 17.10 15.42 -47.66
CA LEU A 39 15.75 14.92 -47.95
C LEU A 39 15.80 13.37 -48.04
N ASN A 40 14.74 12.55 -48.09
CA ASN A 40 13.30 12.75 -48.34
C ASN A 40 12.46 11.49 -47.95
N ALA A 41 11.13 11.67 -47.93
CA ALA A 41 10.04 10.71 -48.24
C ALA A 41 9.46 9.83 -47.10
N ALA A 42 8.14 9.60 -46.99
CA ALA A 42 6.97 10.23 -47.63
C ALA A 42 5.67 10.02 -46.80
N CYS A 43 4.68 10.90 -46.99
CA CYS A 43 3.27 10.71 -46.59
C CYS A 43 2.51 9.89 -47.68
N PRO A 44 1.22 9.47 -47.54
CA PRO A 44 0.15 10.10 -46.73
C PRO A 44 -0.79 9.16 -45.94
N GLY A 45 -1.67 9.76 -45.12
CA GLY A 45 -2.88 9.11 -44.60
C GLY A 45 -4.00 9.00 -45.65
N PRO A 46 -5.26 8.80 -45.21
CA PRO A 46 -6.16 9.97 -45.20
C PRO A 46 -7.05 10.08 -43.95
N ALA A 47 -7.63 11.27 -43.78
CA ALA A 47 -8.59 11.61 -42.73
C ALA A 47 -10.01 11.87 -43.30
N GLY A 48 -11.01 11.93 -42.41
CA GLY A 48 -12.37 12.40 -42.68
C GLY A 48 -13.45 11.50 -42.05
N THR A 49 -14.55 11.99 -41.50
CA THR A 49 -15.04 13.37 -41.28
C THR A 49 -16.13 13.35 -40.18
N ASP A 50 -16.53 14.52 -39.67
CA ASP A 50 -17.64 14.74 -38.72
C ASP A 50 -18.93 13.95 -39.02
N THR A 51 -19.71 13.61 -37.97
CA THR A 51 -21.03 14.25 -37.74
C THR A 51 -21.53 14.09 -36.29
N ASP A 52 -22.07 15.20 -35.78
CA ASP A 52 -23.01 15.34 -34.67
C ASP A 52 -24.28 14.48 -34.85
N GLY A 53 -24.96 14.07 -33.75
CA GLY A 53 -26.29 13.45 -33.84
C GLY A 53 -26.73 12.42 -32.78
N THR A 54 -27.30 12.93 -31.68
CA THR A 54 -28.51 12.40 -30.97
C THR A 54 -28.60 10.93 -30.53
N GLU A 55 -28.81 10.75 -29.22
CA GLU A 55 -29.50 9.58 -28.65
C GLU A 55 -30.90 9.37 -29.26
N GLY A 56 -31.30 8.11 -29.44
CA GLY A 56 -32.65 7.71 -29.83
C GLY A 56 -33.03 6.40 -29.14
N THR A 57 -34.15 6.42 -28.41
CA THR A 57 -34.62 5.33 -27.56
C THR A 57 -35.54 4.33 -28.28
N GLU A 58 -35.69 3.15 -27.65
CA GLU A 58 -36.73 2.10 -27.86
C GLU A 58 -36.72 1.28 -29.16
N GLY A 59 -36.92 -0.04 -29.02
CA GLY A 59 -37.14 -0.97 -30.15
C GLY A 59 -36.96 -2.44 -29.78
N THR A 60 -38.04 -3.09 -29.32
CA THR A 60 -38.09 -4.52 -28.93
C THR A 60 -38.27 -5.49 -30.10
N ASP A 61 -38.10 -6.81 -29.82
CA ASP A 61 -38.58 -7.98 -30.59
C ASP A 61 -37.70 -8.39 -31.81
N GLY A 62 -37.41 -9.67 -32.11
CA GLY A 62 -37.69 -10.91 -31.39
C GLY A 62 -37.24 -12.19 -32.16
N THR A 63 -36.92 -13.24 -31.40
CA THR A 63 -37.04 -14.71 -31.66
C THR A 63 -36.41 -15.44 -32.88
N ASP A 64 -35.97 -16.67 -32.57
CA ASP A 64 -35.90 -17.92 -33.37
C ASP A 64 -34.88 -18.10 -34.51
N GLY A 65 -34.27 -19.30 -34.57
CA GLY A 65 -33.33 -19.63 -35.65
C GLY A 65 -32.70 -21.03 -35.77
N THR A 66 -32.83 -21.95 -34.80
CA THR A 66 -32.58 -23.42 -34.91
C THR A 66 -31.18 -23.96 -35.32
N ALA A 67 -30.78 -25.05 -34.66
CA ALA A 67 -29.62 -25.88 -34.99
C ALA A 67 -29.98 -27.06 -35.92
N THR A 68 -28.99 -27.62 -36.63
CA THR A 68 -29.02 -29.03 -37.10
C THR A 68 -27.62 -29.58 -37.44
N THR A 69 -27.21 -30.67 -36.76
CA THR A 69 -26.50 -31.88 -37.27
C THR A 69 -25.14 -31.78 -38.01
N SER A 70 -24.15 -32.69 -37.88
CA SER A 70 -23.96 -33.91 -37.05
C SER A 70 -22.60 -34.59 -37.30
N ASN A 71 -22.09 -35.33 -36.30
CA ASN A 71 -21.23 -36.54 -36.34
C ASN A 71 -19.94 -36.62 -37.20
N GLY A 72 -18.86 -37.12 -36.58
CA GLY A 72 -17.72 -37.76 -37.26
C GLY A 72 -16.59 -38.18 -36.30
N SER A 73 -16.40 -39.50 -36.09
CA SER A 73 -15.47 -40.06 -35.09
C SER A 73 -14.05 -40.38 -35.63
N VAL A 74 -13.06 -40.31 -34.73
CA VAL A 74 -11.70 -40.93 -34.77
C VAL A 74 -11.90 -42.48 -34.62
N PRO A 75 -11.01 -43.46 -35.03
CA PRO A 75 -9.52 -43.39 -34.99
C PRO A 75 -8.63 -44.27 -35.96
N THR A 76 -7.29 -44.08 -35.91
CA THR A 76 -6.15 -45.08 -36.06
C THR A 76 -5.98 -45.90 -37.38
N GLU A 77 -4.83 -46.47 -37.83
CA GLU A 77 -3.40 -46.62 -37.40
C GLU A 77 -2.55 -47.20 -38.58
N SER A 78 -1.20 -47.31 -38.44
CA SER A 78 -0.19 -48.13 -39.21
C SER A 78 1.15 -47.36 -39.39
N SER A 79 2.38 -47.90 -39.28
CA SER A 79 3.05 -49.12 -38.74
C SER A 79 4.59 -48.89 -38.90
N ASP A 80 5.59 -49.65 -38.41
CA ASP A 80 5.74 -50.92 -37.65
C ASP A 80 7.05 -50.85 -36.79
N ALA A 81 7.49 -51.90 -36.08
CA ALA A 81 8.49 -51.82 -34.99
C ALA A 81 9.75 -52.74 -35.07
N THR A 82 10.73 -52.42 -34.20
CA THR A 82 11.83 -53.27 -33.62
C THR A 82 13.03 -53.76 -34.46
N SER A 83 14.26 -53.45 -34.01
CA SER A 83 15.18 -54.42 -33.32
C SER A 83 16.60 -53.86 -33.07
N VAL A 84 17.30 -54.41 -32.06
CA VAL A 84 18.67 -54.02 -31.59
C VAL A 84 19.47 -55.30 -31.35
N PRO A 85 20.75 -55.41 -31.78
CA PRO A 85 21.86 -55.47 -30.80
C PRO A 85 23.19 -54.82 -31.24
N THR A 86 24.09 -54.67 -30.27
CA THR A 86 25.43 -54.05 -30.33
C THR A 86 26.55 -54.97 -30.85
N MET A 87 27.70 -54.40 -31.22
CA MET A 87 29.08 -54.72 -30.73
C MET A 87 30.20 -54.23 -31.69
N GLY A 88 31.25 -53.61 -31.14
CA GLY A 88 32.62 -53.67 -31.73
C GLY A 88 33.31 -52.37 -32.19
N ASP A 89 34.07 -51.73 -31.29
CA ASP A 89 35.33 -51.02 -31.57
C ASP A 89 36.42 -52.11 -31.88
N PRO A 90 37.53 -51.90 -32.67
CA PRO A 90 38.38 -50.70 -32.63
C PRO A 90 39.15 -50.26 -33.91
N THR A 91 39.94 -49.19 -33.70
CA THR A 91 41.17 -48.73 -34.41
C THR A 91 41.11 -47.64 -35.48
N GLU A 92 41.75 -46.52 -35.11
CA GLU A 92 42.71 -45.72 -35.90
C GLU A 92 42.20 -44.77 -37.01
N THR A 93 42.16 -43.49 -36.62
CA THR A 93 42.76 -42.34 -37.33
C THR A 93 42.36 -42.06 -38.80
N SER A 94 41.29 -41.25 -38.95
CA SER A 94 41.13 -40.35 -40.08
C SER A 94 40.84 -38.94 -39.57
N VAL A 95 41.77 -38.00 -39.79
CA VAL A 95 41.62 -36.59 -39.40
C VAL A 95 40.49 -35.94 -40.22
N GLY A 96 39.40 -35.56 -39.54
CA GLY A 96 38.36 -34.68 -40.05
C GLY A 96 38.65 -33.21 -39.69
N PRO A 97 38.08 -32.23 -40.42
CA PRO A 97 38.45 -30.83 -40.26
C PRO A 97 37.96 -30.25 -38.93
N THR A 98 38.84 -29.47 -38.28
CA THR A 98 38.47 -28.56 -37.21
C THR A 98 37.54 -27.47 -37.76
N THR A 99 36.26 -27.53 -37.45
CA THR A 99 35.47 -26.31 -37.30
C THR A 99 35.77 -25.77 -35.91
N ASP A 100 36.70 -24.81 -35.86
CA ASP A 100 36.89 -23.91 -34.71
C ASP A 100 35.52 -23.33 -34.35
N GLY A 101 34.94 -23.78 -33.24
CA GLY A 101 33.93 -23.00 -32.55
C GLY A 101 34.72 -21.91 -31.83
N GLY A 102 34.81 -20.74 -32.44
CA GLY A 102 35.79 -19.72 -32.04
C GLY A 102 35.70 -19.42 -30.55
N ASP A 103 36.82 -19.59 -29.85
CA ASP A 103 36.94 -19.13 -28.47
C ASP A 103 36.81 -17.60 -28.47
N GLY A 104 35.79 -17.10 -27.77
CA GLY A 104 35.58 -15.69 -27.50
C GLY A 104 36.34 -15.25 -26.26
N ASN A 105 36.80 -14.00 -26.24
CA ASN A 105 37.45 -13.41 -25.07
C ASN A 105 36.44 -12.60 -24.24
N LEU A 106 36.17 -13.01 -23.02
CA LEU A 106 35.39 -12.25 -22.05
C LEU A 106 36.33 -11.43 -21.16
N GLU A 107 36.28 -10.11 -21.28
CA GLU A 107 37.01 -9.18 -20.43
C GLU A 107 36.08 -8.65 -19.33
N ILE A 108 36.51 -8.76 -18.07
CA ILE A 108 35.78 -8.26 -16.90
C ILE A 108 36.62 -7.18 -16.23
N ALA A 109 36.05 -5.99 -16.02
CA ALA A 109 36.63 -4.94 -15.19
C ALA A 109 35.82 -4.79 -13.89
N ILE A 110 36.52 -4.57 -12.77
CA ILE A 110 35.91 -4.31 -11.46
C ILE A 110 36.30 -2.91 -11.00
N VAL A 111 35.29 -2.07 -10.78
CA VAL A 111 35.42 -0.73 -10.18
C VAL A 111 34.84 -0.80 -8.77
N GLY A 112 35.59 -0.35 -7.76
CA GLY A 112 35.19 -0.48 -6.35
C GLY A 112 35.54 -1.85 -5.75
N GLU A 113 34.93 -2.21 -4.62
CA GLU A 113 35.22 -3.47 -3.92
C GLU A 113 34.11 -4.51 -4.09
N GLY A 114 34.42 -5.57 -4.83
CA GLY A 114 33.56 -6.72 -5.05
C GLY A 114 34.26 -7.79 -5.90
N THR A 115 33.51 -8.80 -6.32
CA THR A 115 33.97 -9.90 -7.19
C THR A 115 32.91 -10.22 -8.25
N VAL A 116 33.29 -10.91 -9.34
CA VAL A 116 32.37 -11.32 -10.41
C VAL A 116 32.59 -12.77 -10.79
N ALA A 117 31.60 -13.64 -10.61
CA ALA A 117 31.60 -14.98 -11.20
C ALA A 117 31.13 -14.96 -12.66
N ALA A 118 31.65 -15.86 -13.49
CA ALA A 118 31.30 -16.01 -14.90
C ALA A 118 31.08 -17.49 -15.25
N ASP A 119 29.95 -17.85 -15.84
CA ASP A 119 29.58 -19.22 -16.24
C ASP A 119 28.94 -19.27 -17.65
N PRO A 120 29.55 -19.97 -18.63
CA PRO A 120 30.92 -20.52 -18.60
C PRO A 120 31.97 -19.40 -18.46
N PRO A 121 33.16 -19.66 -17.87
CA PRO A 121 33.78 -20.96 -17.67
C PRO A 121 33.68 -21.53 -16.23
N GLY A 122 32.88 -20.92 -15.35
CA GLY A 122 32.79 -21.27 -13.94
C GLY A 122 33.93 -20.68 -13.09
N GLN A 123 34.42 -19.48 -13.45
CA GLN A 123 35.52 -18.78 -12.77
C GLN A 123 35.05 -17.50 -12.08
N THR A 124 35.78 -17.04 -11.06
CA THR A 124 35.48 -15.79 -10.36
C THR A 124 36.63 -14.79 -10.50
N CYS A 125 36.34 -13.63 -11.04
CA CYS A 125 37.22 -12.48 -11.08
C CYS A 125 37.25 -11.81 -9.71
N THR A 126 38.44 -11.75 -9.11
CA THR A 126 38.70 -11.12 -7.81
C THR A 126 39.77 -10.02 -7.90
N GLU A 127 40.14 -9.63 -9.11
CA GLU A 127 41.12 -8.58 -9.41
C GLU A 127 40.44 -7.44 -10.17
N ALA A 128 41.08 -6.27 -10.24
CA ALA A 128 40.50 -5.09 -10.89
C ALA A 128 40.21 -5.29 -12.40
N ALA A 129 40.86 -6.26 -13.04
CA ALA A 129 40.51 -6.73 -14.38
C ALA A 129 40.89 -8.21 -14.55
N CYS A 130 40.05 -8.97 -15.25
CA CYS A 130 40.27 -10.36 -15.63
C CYS A 130 39.94 -10.57 -17.11
N ALA A 131 40.50 -11.62 -17.72
CA ALA A 131 40.14 -12.06 -19.07
C ALA A 131 39.99 -13.58 -19.08
N TYR A 132 38.94 -14.09 -19.75
CA TYR A 132 38.63 -15.51 -19.84
C TYR A 132 38.35 -15.91 -21.29
N ASP A 133 39.02 -16.96 -21.77
CA ASP A 133 38.63 -17.65 -22.99
C ASP A 133 37.33 -18.45 -22.71
N VAL A 134 36.28 -18.18 -23.47
CA VAL A 134 34.95 -18.80 -23.34
C VAL A 134 34.43 -19.28 -24.70
N PRO A 135 33.63 -20.36 -24.77
CA PRO A 135 32.98 -20.75 -26.02
C PRO A 135 32.06 -19.64 -26.53
N ALA A 136 32.01 -19.40 -27.85
CA ALA A 136 31.08 -18.43 -28.41
C ALA A 136 29.62 -18.76 -28.05
N GLY A 137 28.91 -17.79 -27.48
CA GLY A 137 27.56 -17.96 -26.93
C GLY A 137 27.28 -17.09 -25.69
N PRO A 138 26.14 -17.32 -25.01
CA PRO A 138 25.80 -16.60 -23.79
C PRO A 138 26.69 -17.00 -22.61
N VAL A 139 27.12 -16.01 -21.84
CA VAL A 139 27.80 -16.16 -20.55
C VAL A 139 27.01 -15.41 -19.48
N SER A 140 26.70 -16.09 -18.38
CA SER A 140 26.11 -15.46 -17.20
C SER A 140 27.20 -14.91 -16.30
N LEU A 141 27.09 -13.64 -15.91
CA LEU A 141 27.94 -12.99 -14.92
C LEU A 141 27.15 -12.77 -13.63
N THR A 142 27.79 -12.95 -12.48
CA THR A 142 27.22 -12.69 -11.14
C THR A 142 28.16 -11.83 -10.30
N ALA A 143 27.77 -10.59 -10.02
CA ALA A 143 28.48 -9.68 -9.13
C ALA A 143 28.21 -10.01 -7.65
N ALA A 144 29.23 -9.87 -6.81
CA ALA A 144 29.14 -10.04 -5.36
C ALA A 144 29.92 -8.91 -4.65
N PRO A 145 29.24 -7.91 -4.05
CA PRO A 145 29.88 -6.79 -3.37
C PRO A 145 30.69 -7.23 -2.15
N SER A 146 31.78 -6.50 -1.86
CA SER A 146 32.48 -6.60 -0.57
C SER A 146 31.68 -5.91 0.54
N ALA A 147 31.95 -6.28 1.79
CA ALA A 147 31.34 -5.62 2.96
C ALA A 147 31.52 -4.09 2.91
N GLY A 148 30.48 -3.34 3.27
CA GLY A 148 30.48 -1.88 3.19
C GLY A 148 30.27 -1.30 1.78
N ASN A 149 30.11 -2.13 0.76
CA ASN A 149 29.85 -1.72 -0.63
C ASN A 149 28.52 -2.30 -1.14
N ARG A 150 27.97 -1.68 -2.18
CA ARG A 150 26.82 -2.11 -2.98
C ARG A 150 27.25 -2.40 -4.40
N PHE A 151 26.48 -3.20 -5.14
CA PHE A 151 26.58 -3.19 -6.60
C PHE A 151 25.85 -1.95 -7.15
N ALA A 152 26.45 -1.27 -8.11
CA ALA A 152 25.94 -0.04 -8.73
C ALA A 152 25.50 -0.25 -10.19
N GLY A 153 25.94 -1.33 -10.83
CA GLY A 153 25.47 -1.72 -12.17
C GLY A 153 26.57 -2.21 -13.10
N TRP A 154 26.13 -2.78 -14.22
CA TRP A 154 26.95 -3.22 -15.34
C TRP A 154 27.07 -2.13 -16.42
N SER A 155 28.23 -2.09 -17.08
CA SER A 155 28.43 -1.27 -18.28
C SER A 155 29.41 -1.94 -19.26
N GLY A 156 29.53 -1.37 -20.46
CA GLY A 156 30.28 -1.97 -21.57
C GLY A 156 29.34 -2.74 -22.49
N ASP A 157 29.68 -3.99 -22.81
CA ASP A 157 28.81 -4.93 -23.54
C ASP A 157 27.76 -5.59 -22.62
N CYS A 158 27.86 -5.37 -21.30
CA CYS A 158 26.84 -5.70 -20.30
C CYS A 158 26.06 -4.45 -19.86
N SER A 159 24.83 -4.64 -19.39
CA SER A 159 23.97 -3.59 -18.84
C SER A 159 23.04 -4.11 -17.74
N GLY A 160 22.41 -3.17 -17.01
CA GLY A 160 21.47 -3.44 -15.91
C GLY A 160 22.06 -3.20 -14.52
N ALA A 161 21.19 -3.04 -13.52
CA ALA A 161 21.56 -2.89 -12.10
C ALA A 161 21.59 -4.23 -11.34
N GLU A 162 21.12 -5.31 -11.97
CA GLU A 162 21.01 -6.64 -11.40
C GLU A 162 22.35 -7.25 -11.00
N LEU A 163 22.39 -7.99 -9.89
CA LEU A 163 23.58 -8.76 -9.52
C LEU A 163 23.96 -9.80 -10.59
N THR A 164 23.00 -10.24 -11.41
CA THR A 164 23.23 -11.14 -12.54
C THR A 164 22.95 -10.48 -13.88
N THR A 165 23.82 -10.69 -14.88
CA THR A 165 23.58 -10.26 -16.26
C THR A 165 24.03 -11.35 -17.25
N GLU A 166 23.48 -11.36 -18.46
CA GLU A 166 23.88 -12.29 -19.52
C GLU A 166 24.49 -11.50 -20.69
N VAL A 167 25.66 -11.93 -21.17
CA VAL A 167 26.36 -11.34 -22.31
C VAL A 167 26.65 -12.39 -23.37
N VAL A 168 26.35 -12.09 -24.63
CA VAL A 168 26.65 -12.99 -25.76
C VAL A 168 28.04 -12.68 -26.30
N VAL A 169 28.98 -13.60 -26.10
CA VAL A 169 30.37 -13.45 -26.53
C VAL A 169 30.53 -14.10 -27.91
N GLU A 170 30.71 -13.29 -28.95
CA GLU A 170 30.93 -13.77 -30.33
C GLU A 170 32.41 -13.75 -30.75
N THR A 171 33.18 -12.74 -30.30
CA THR A 171 34.64 -12.67 -30.49
C THR A 171 35.35 -12.02 -29.31
N THR A 172 34.84 -10.88 -28.83
CA THR A 172 35.26 -10.27 -27.57
C THR A 172 34.08 -9.51 -26.98
N ALA A 173 33.88 -9.60 -25.67
CA ALA A 173 32.91 -8.82 -24.92
C ALA A 173 33.60 -8.24 -23.67
N SER A 174 33.35 -6.97 -23.37
CA SER A 174 33.99 -6.25 -22.26
C SER A 174 32.92 -5.72 -21.30
N CYS A 175 32.87 -6.30 -20.10
CA CYS A 175 31.86 -6.00 -19.09
C CYS A 175 32.50 -5.39 -17.83
N THR A 176 32.01 -4.25 -17.40
CA THR A 176 32.46 -3.56 -16.19
C THR A 176 31.42 -3.68 -15.09
N ALA A 177 31.78 -4.34 -13.99
CA ALA A 177 31.03 -4.35 -12.74
C ALA A 177 31.44 -3.15 -11.89
N THR A 178 30.48 -2.29 -11.56
CA THR A 178 30.71 -1.16 -10.65
C THR A 178 30.16 -1.47 -9.26
N PHE A 179 31.01 -1.31 -8.25
CA PHE A 179 30.67 -1.35 -6.84
C PHE A 179 30.93 0.02 -6.23
N GLU A 180 30.03 0.48 -5.37
CA GLU A 180 30.16 1.76 -4.66
C GLU A 180 30.12 1.52 -3.15
N PRO A 181 30.78 2.35 -2.33
CA PRO A 181 30.54 2.34 -0.89
C PRO A 181 29.05 2.55 -0.60
N LEU A 182 28.53 1.86 0.43
CA LEU A 182 27.18 2.14 0.93
C LEU A 182 27.08 3.62 1.38
N PRO A 183 25.95 4.30 1.11
CA PRO A 183 25.74 5.66 1.59
C PRO A 183 25.98 5.77 3.10
N GLN A 184 26.88 6.66 3.50
CA GLN A 184 27.41 6.71 4.86
C GLN A 184 26.36 7.22 5.85
N GLY A 185 25.68 6.31 6.56
CA GLY A 185 24.78 6.66 7.68
C GLY A 185 23.67 5.67 8.04
N ALA A 186 23.37 4.66 7.22
CA ALA A 186 22.31 3.70 7.50
C ALA A 186 22.65 2.28 7.05
N LEU A 187 22.19 1.29 7.83
CA LEU A 187 22.24 -0.12 7.46
C LEU A 187 20.98 -0.50 6.67
N PRO A 188 21.09 -1.09 5.46
CA PRO A 188 19.92 -1.59 4.73
C PRO A 188 19.36 -2.81 5.45
N ALA A 189 18.30 -2.59 6.23
CA ALA A 189 17.73 -3.60 7.10
C ALA A 189 16.23 -3.35 7.34
N SER A 190 15.48 -4.41 7.63
CA SER A 190 14.09 -4.36 8.08
C SER A 190 13.88 -5.29 9.28
N ILE A 191 12.79 -5.11 10.03
CA ILE A 191 12.38 -6.07 11.05
C ILE A 191 11.42 -7.06 10.41
N ARG A 192 11.69 -8.36 10.56
CA ARG A 192 10.73 -9.42 10.27
C ARG A 192 10.20 -10.02 11.58
N ALA A 193 8.93 -10.41 11.56
CA ALA A 193 8.34 -11.29 12.56
C ALA A 193 8.05 -12.66 11.93
N SER A 194 8.27 -13.75 12.66
CA SER A 194 7.96 -15.11 12.18
C SER A 194 6.48 -15.32 11.86
N ARG A 195 5.63 -14.51 12.50
CA ARG A 195 4.21 -14.30 12.21
C ARG A 195 3.78 -12.97 12.82
N GLU A 196 2.76 -12.36 12.23
CA GLU A 196 2.23 -11.07 12.68
C GLU A 196 1.02 -11.24 13.61
N ILE A 197 0.18 -12.25 13.38
CA ILE A 197 -0.90 -12.66 14.30
C ILE A 197 -0.37 -13.70 15.27
N VAL A 198 -0.46 -13.39 16.56
CA VAL A 198 -0.01 -14.25 17.67
C VAL A 198 -1.15 -14.35 18.69
N ARG A 199 -1.30 -15.47 19.40
CA ARG A 199 -2.42 -15.67 20.35
C ARG A 199 -2.00 -15.39 21.78
N VAL A 200 -2.88 -14.80 22.58
CA VAL A 200 -2.70 -14.72 24.04
C VAL A 200 -2.54 -16.16 24.61
N PRO A 201 -1.60 -16.41 25.54
CA PRO A 201 -1.38 -17.73 26.14
C PRO A 201 -2.63 -18.40 26.73
N ALA A 202 -2.72 -19.72 26.59
CA ALA A 202 -3.75 -20.55 27.20
C ALA A 202 -3.20 -21.94 27.59
N ASP A 203 -3.67 -22.51 28.70
CA ASP A 203 -3.14 -23.74 29.32
C ASP A 203 -3.24 -25.00 28.44
N ASP A 204 -4.19 -25.04 27.49
CA ASP A 204 -4.44 -26.14 26.55
C ASP A 204 -3.90 -25.87 25.12
N ALA A 205 -3.30 -24.70 24.88
CA ALA A 205 -2.68 -24.34 23.62
C ALA A 205 -1.15 -24.61 23.65
N PRO A 206 -0.51 -24.96 22.52
CA PRO A 206 0.94 -25.07 22.49
C PRO A 206 1.58 -23.68 22.65
N PRO A 207 2.74 -23.53 23.32
CA PRO A 207 3.41 -22.23 23.45
C PRO A 207 3.69 -21.54 22.12
N SER A 208 3.87 -22.33 21.06
CA SER A 208 4.01 -21.85 19.70
C SER A 208 2.82 -21.04 19.20
N ASP A 209 1.60 -21.14 19.74
CA ASP A 209 0.49 -20.25 19.36
C ASP A 209 0.74 -18.81 19.83
N SER A 210 1.54 -18.64 20.88
CA SER A 210 1.71 -17.39 21.62
C SER A 210 3.06 -16.71 21.45
N GLU A 211 3.91 -17.24 20.59
CA GLU A 211 5.28 -16.76 20.37
C GLU A 211 5.53 -16.34 18.92
N THR A 212 6.22 -15.21 18.72
CA THR A 212 6.80 -14.84 17.43
C THR A 212 8.28 -14.48 17.58
N THR A 213 9.11 -15.03 16.71
CA THR A 213 10.52 -14.64 16.61
C THR A 213 10.62 -13.35 15.80
N LEU A 214 11.09 -12.29 16.46
CA LEU A 214 11.50 -11.03 15.86
C LEU A 214 12.96 -11.14 15.45
N ALA A 215 13.28 -10.74 14.23
CA ALA A 215 14.63 -10.82 13.69
C ALA A 215 14.89 -9.71 12.66
N ILE A 216 16.15 -9.42 12.40
CA ILE A 216 16.54 -8.42 11.39
C ILE A 216 16.78 -9.13 10.07
N ASP A 217 16.11 -8.68 9.02
CA ASP A 217 16.46 -9.02 7.65
C ASP A 217 17.45 -7.98 7.11
N THR A 218 18.62 -8.42 6.68
CA THR A 218 19.70 -7.58 6.19
C THR A 218 20.80 -8.42 5.52
N ALA A 219 21.45 -7.85 4.52
CA ALA A 219 22.66 -8.41 3.91
C ALA A 219 23.95 -8.15 4.73
N VAL A 220 23.89 -7.30 5.77
CA VAL A 220 25.06 -6.88 6.56
C VAL A 220 25.20 -7.70 7.85
N ALA A 221 26.40 -8.19 8.13
CA ALA A 221 26.68 -8.90 9.37
C ALA A 221 26.61 -7.95 10.59
N LEU A 222 25.59 -8.15 11.45
CA LEU A 222 25.41 -7.37 12.67
C LEU A 222 26.27 -7.91 13.82
N THR A 223 26.80 -6.98 14.63
CA THR A 223 27.53 -7.27 15.88
C THR A 223 26.68 -7.03 17.13
N GLY A 224 25.57 -6.31 17.01
CA GLY A 224 24.62 -6.06 18.09
C GLY A 224 23.22 -5.74 17.58
N VAL A 225 22.21 -6.22 18.31
CA VAL A 225 20.79 -5.93 18.11
C VAL A 225 20.17 -5.73 19.49
N GLN A 226 19.41 -4.64 19.66
CA GLN A 226 18.65 -4.36 20.88
C GLN A 226 17.18 -4.16 20.52
N TRP A 227 16.33 -5.04 21.01
CA TRP A 227 14.88 -5.02 20.81
C TRP A 227 14.18 -4.20 21.89
N ALA A 228 13.14 -3.49 21.52
CA ALA A 228 12.14 -2.97 22.44
C ALA A 228 10.75 -3.09 21.81
N VAL A 229 9.80 -3.64 22.55
CA VAL A 229 8.41 -3.83 22.11
C VAL A 229 7.50 -2.92 22.94
N PHE A 230 6.59 -2.21 22.27
CA PHE A 230 5.71 -1.22 22.86
C PHE A 230 4.25 -1.56 22.59
N ALA A 231 3.36 -1.25 23.52
CA ALA A 231 1.93 -1.30 23.27
C ALA A 231 1.49 -0.16 22.35
N ALA A 232 0.79 -0.46 21.25
CA ALA A 232 0.49 0.52 20.19
C ALA A 232 -0.75 1.40 20.45
N ASP A 233 -1.35 1.29 21.64
CA ASP A 233 -2.47 2.10 22.13
C ASP A 233 -2.03 3.15 23.16
N ASP A 234 -1.13 2.79 24.09
CA ASP A 234 -0.64 3.67 25.17
C ASP A 234 0.87 4.02 25.09
N GLY A 235 1.63 3.37 24.19
CA GLY A 235 3.06 3.60 24.00
C GLY A 235 3.96 3.05 25.11
N SER A 236 3.43 2.26 26.05
CA SER A 236 4.21 1.68 27.15
C SER A 236 5.23 0.65 26.64
N GLU A 237 6.45 0.67 27.18
CA GLU A 237 7.48 -0.35 26.90
C GLU A 237 7.12 -1.66 27.63
N ILE A 238 6.98 -2.73 26.88
CA ILE A 238 6.46 -4.03 27.34
C ILE A 238 7.59 -5.02 27.57
N ALA A 239 8.57 -5.06 26.66
CA ALA A 239 9.70 -5.97 26.73
C ALA A 239 10.92 -5.40 26.00
N THR A 240 12.12 -5.82 26.42
CA THR A 240 13.40 -5.52 25.77
C THR A 240 14.29 -6.76 25.74
N ALA A 241 15.16 -6.87 24.74
CA ALA A 241 16.10 -7.99 24.61
C ALA A 241 17.37 -7.59 23.84
N ASP A 242 18.54 -8.00 24.32
CA ASP A 242 19.85 -7.80 23.66
C ASP A 242 20.31 -9.10 22.96
N THR A 243 19.52 -9.57 21.99
CA THR A 243 19.74 -10.85 21.28
C THR A 243 19.58 -10.69 19.77
N ALA A 244 20.32 -11.48 18.98
CA ALA A 244 20.30 -11.39 17.51
C ALA A 244 18.89 -11.64 16.91
N GLU A 245 18.17 -12.60 17.50
CA GLU A 245 16.73 -12.80 17.32
C GLU A 245 16.07 -12.75 18.71
N TYR A 246 14.82 -12.29 18.79
CA TYR A 246 14.08 -12.21 20.05
C TYR A 246 12.72 -12.91 19.92
N VAL A 247 12.48 -13.94 20.74
CA VAL A 247 11.18 -14.58 20.86
C VAL A 247 10.29 -13.74 21.76
N PHE A 248 9.35 -13.02 21.16
CA PHE A 248 8.32 -12.27 21.87
C PHE A 248 7.10 -13.15 22.13
N THR A 249 6.70 -13.27 23.39
CA THR A 249 5.46 -13.94 23.80
C THR A 249 4.37 -12.90 24.00
N CYS A 250 3.15 -13.11 23.47
CA CYS A 250 2.02 -12.23 23.73
C CYS A 250 1.74 -12.08 25.24
N PRO A 251 1.67 -10.85 25.76
CA PRO A 251 1.12 -10.58 27.09
C PRO A 251 -0.38 -10.92 27.17
N ASP A 252 -0.94 -10.81 28.39
CA ASP A 252 -2.37 -10.93 28.60
C ASP A 252 -3.15 -9.82 27.86
N GLY A 253 -4.22 -10.21 27.17
CA GLY A 253 -5.17 -9.30 26.52
C GLY A 253 -4.95 -9.11 25.02
N ARG A 254 -6.03 -8.70 24.34
CA ARG A 254 -6.04 -8.42 22.91
C ARG A 254 -5.49 -7.01 22.66
N ARG A 255 -4.36 -6.90 21.97
CA ARG A 255 -3.60 -5.63 21.80
C ARG A 255 -2.63 -5.74 20.62
N ASP A 256 -2.32 -4.61 19.98
CA ASP A 256 -1.29 -4.51 18.95
C ASP A 256 0.01 -3.95 19.52
N TYR A 257 1.15 -4.35 18.96
CA TYR A 257 2.46 -3.99 19.47
C TYR A 257 3.37 -3.41 18.38
N ASP A 258 3.96 -2.25 18.66
CA ASP A 258 5.01 -1.63 17.86
C ASP A 258 6.36 -2.24 18.27
N VAL A 259 7.26 -2.46 17.30
CA VAL A 259 8.57 -3.09 17.54
C VAL A 259 9.69 -2.18 17.08
N ARG A 260 10.62 -1.88 17.98
CA ARG A 260 11.88 -1.17 17.71
C ARG A 260 13.05 -2.13 17.74
N ALA A 261 13.99 -1.96 16.81
CA ALA A 261 15.28 -2.62 16.85
C ALA A 261 16.43 -1.64 16.61
N THR A 262 17.31 -1.50 17.60
CA THR A 262 18.57 -0.76 17.46
C THR A 262 19.66 -1.73 17.03
N ILE A 263 20.20 -1.56 15.82
CA ILE A 263 21.15 -2.47 15.19
C ILE A 263 22.52 -1.82 15.00
N THR A 264 23.59 -2.62 15.01
CA THR A 264 24.94 -2.15 14.64
C THR A 264 25.80 -3.25 14.03
N ASP A 265 26.59 -2.90 13.02
CA ASP A 265 27.67 -3.71 12.44
C ASP A 265 29.02 -3.48 13.16
N GLY A 266 29.03 -2.65 14.20
CA GLY A 266 30.22 -2.24 14.95
C GLY A 266 30.91 -0.98 14.41
N GLN A 267 30.41 -0.38 13.32
CA GLN A 267 30.86 0.90 12.76
C GLN A 267 29.73 1.93 12.69
N VAL A 268 28.56 1.51 12.21
CA VAL A 268 27.31 2.28 12.09
C VAL A 268 26.29 1.73 13.08
N GLN A 269 25.42 2.61 13.57
CA GLN A 269 24.26 2.25 14.37
C GLN A 269 23.00 2.81 13.71
N SER A 270 21.95 2.00 13.62
CA SER A 270 20.66 2.39 13.03
C SER A 270 19.52 1.91 13.92
N THR A 271 18.38 2.61 13.90
CA THR A 271 17.21 2.26 14.70
C THR A 271 16.03 2.02 13.75
N LEU A 272 15.63 0.76 13.62
CA LEU A 272 14.45 0.34 12.88
C LEU A 272 13.22 0.42 13.78
N PHE A 273 12.05 0.68 13.20
CA PHE A 273 10.78 0.72 13.91
C PHE A 273 9.64 0.28 13.00
N GLU A 274 8.92 -0.77 13.40
CA GLU A 274 7.74 -1.28 12.71
C GLU A 274 6.49 -1.07 13.57
N ARG A 275 5.44 -0.50 12.97
CA ARG A 275 4.18 -0.24 13.66
C ARG A 275 3.26 -1.45 13.60
N ARG A 276 2.63 -1.76 14.74
CA ARG A 276 1.68 -2.87 14.94
C ARG A 276 2.13 -4.17 14.27
N LEU A 277 3.42 -4.49 14.39
CA LEU A 277 4.05 -5.67 13.77
C LEU A 277 3.53 -6.97 14.35
N VAL A 278 3.12 -6.94 15.62
CA VAL A 278 2.51 -8.08 16.31
C VAL A 278 1.11 -7.69 16.76
N THR A 279 0.12 -8.47 16.33
CA THR A 279 -1.28 -8.36 16.75
C THR A 279 -1.59 -9.55 17.66
N CYS A 280 -1.73 -9.31 18.97
CA CYS A 280 -2.14 -10.34 19.93
C CYS A 280 -3.66 -10.50 19.91
N VAL A 281 -4.14 -11.66 19.47
CA VAL A 281 -5.56 -12.02 19.38
C VAL A 281 -5.93 -13.03 20.48
N PRO A 282 -7.22 -13.20 20.83
CA PRO A 282 -7.62 -14.17 21.84
C PRO A 282 -7.21 -15.61 21.47
N PRO A 283 -7.08 -16.52 22.45
CA PRO A 283 -6.73 -17.91 22.17
C PRO A 283 -7.84 -18.62 21.40
N ARG A 284 -7.46 -19.70 20.69
CA ARG A 284 -8.38 -20.69 20.09
C ARG A 284 -8.73 -21.87 21.03
N SER A 285 -8.27 -21.76 22.27
CA SER A 285 -8.50 -22.65 23.43
C SER A 285 -9.98 -22.94 23.70
N ASP A 286 -10.34 -24.19 23.96
CA ASP A 286 -11.69 -24.52 24.44
C ASP A 286 -11.78 -24.35 25.98
N ALA A 287 -10.64 -24.30 26.68
CA ALA A 287 -10.59 -24.20 28.14
C ALA A 287 -11.33 -22.95 28.67
N GLY A 288 -12.29 -23.19 29.56
CA GLY A 288 -13.05 -22.13 30.25
C GLY A 288 -14.15 -21.46 29.43
N ARG A 289 -14.39 -21.87 28.16
CA ARG A 289 -15.41 -21.28 27.28
C ARG A 289 -16.56 -22.24 26.97
N THR A 290 -17.75 -21.74 26.70
CA THR A 290 -18.77 -22.53 25.99
C THR A 290 -18.39 -22.60 24.53
N VAL A 291 -18.38 -23.80 23.94
CA VAL A 291 -18.11 -23.99 22.52
C VAL A 291 -19.41 -24.32 21.79
N HIS A 292 -19.73 -23.54 20.77
CA HIS A 292 -20.81 -23.78 19.82
C HIS A 292 -20.20 -24.17 18.47
N THR A 293 -20.81 -25.08 17.72
CA THR A 293 -20.31 -25.52 16.41
C THR A 293 -21.41 -25.42 15.36
N ALA A 294 -21.08 -24.93 14.17
CA ALA A 294 -21.96 -24.94 13.01
C ALA A 294 -21.25 -25.35 11.71
N ASP A 295 -22.00 -26.00 10.83
CA ASP A 295 -21.64 -26.24 9.43
C ASP A 295 -22.53 -25.33 8.57
N ILE A 296 -21.93 -24.37 7.85
CA ILE A 296 -22.68 -23.39 7.04
C ILE A 296 -23.33 -23.99 5.80
N GLY A 297 -22.93 -25.21 5.40
CA GLY A 297 -23.64 -26.01 4.40
C GLY A 297 -24.92 -26.66 4.94
N GLN A 298 -25.16 -26.64 6.26
CA GLN A 298 -26.39 -27.13 6.90
C GLN A 298 -27.27 -26.00 7.46
N ALA A 299 -26.66 -24.89 7.92
CA ALA A 299 -27.39 -23.73 8.41
C ALA A 299 -26.57 -22.45 8.16
N SER A 300 -27.08 -21.57 7.28
CA SER A 300 -26.41 -20.32 6.91
C SER A 300 -26.91 -19.08 7.67
N TYR A 301 -28.12 -19.09 8.25
CA TYR A 301 -28.71 -17.92 8.93
C TYR A 301 -28.82 -18.11 10.45
N PHE A 302 -27.90 -17.51 11.21
CA PHE A 302 -27.85 -17.57 12.66
C PHE A 302 -28.61 -16.39 13.29
N GLN A 303 -29.91 -16.59 13.53
CA GLN A 303 -30.78 -15.55 14.09
C GLN A 303 -30.65 -15.42 15.62
N ASN A 304 -30.98 -14.23 16.13
CA ASN A 304 -31.09 -13.93 17.57
C ASN A 304 -29.83 -14.21 18.42
N GLY A 305 -28.65 -14.31 17.80
CA GLY A 305 -27.41 -14.72 18.43
C GLY A 305 -27.39 -16.19 18.85
N GLU A 306 -28.10 -17.05 18.13
CA GLU A 306 -28.24 -18.47 18.46
C GLU A 306 -27.53 -19.37 17.43
N ILE A 307 -26.82 -20.37 17.94
CA ILE A 307 -26.28 -21.50 17.16
C ILE A 307 -27.06 -22.75 17.58
N GLY A 308 -27.66 -23.46 16.63
CA GLY A 308 -28.47 -24.66 16.92
C GLY A 308 -29.67 -24.43 17.86
N GLY A 309 -30.16 -23.19 17.97
CA GLY A 309 -31.21 -22.80 18.93
C GLY A 309 -30.72 -22.58 20.36
N VAL A 310 -29.41 -22.42 20.56
CA VAL A 310 -28.78 -22.07 21.84
C VAL A 310 -28.18 -20.68 21.75
N LYS A 311 -28.57 -19.79 22.67
CA LYS A 311 -28.08 -18.40 22.73
C LYS A 311 -26.61 -18.35 23.13
N VAL A 312 -25.77 -17.85 22.23
CA VAL A 312 -24.34 -17.58 22.46
C VAL A 312 -24.21 -16.40 23.44
N GLN A 313 -23.33 -16.55 24.43
CA GLN A 313 -23.07 -15.60 25.51
C GLN A 313 -21.73 -14.86 25.30
N PRO A 314 -21.53 -13.69 25.94
CA PRO A 314 -20.21 -13.05 26.01
C PRO A 314 -19.10 -14.01 26.45
N GLY A 315 -17.99 -14.05 25.71
CA GLY A 315 -16.84 -14.92 25.96
C GLY A 315 -16.95 -16.34 25.39
N ASP A 316 -18.09 -16.74 24.83
CA ASP A 316 -18.24 -18.02 24.15
C ASP A 316 -17.39 -18.11 22.87
N LEU A 317 -17.00 -19.33 22.50
CA LEU A 317 -16.36 -19.68 21.24
C LEU A 317 -17.39 -20.26 20.27
N VAL A 318 -17.39 -19.80 19.02
CA VAL A 318 -18.17 -20.36 17.92
C VAL A 318 -17.21 -20.91 16.87
N ARG A 319 -17.27 -22.21 16.59
CA ARG A 319 -16.51 -22.89 15.55
C ARG A 319 -17.38 -23.04 14.30
N ILE A 320 -16.93 -22.49 13.18
CA ILE A 320 -17.64 -22.51 11.90
C ILE A 320 -16.85 -23.38 10.91
N SER A 321 -17.56 -24.22 10.16
CA SER A 321 -16.97 -25.15 9.19
C SER A 321 -17.84 -25.25 7.92
N GLY A 322 -17.27 -25.80 6.85
CA GLY A 322 -18.01 -26.18 5.65
C GLY A 322 -18.16 -25.07 4.60
N GLN A 323 -18.93 -25.37 3.56
CA GLN A 323 -19.19 -24.49 2.42
C GLN A 323 -20.68 -24.12 2.39
N ALA A 324 -21.00 -22.83 2.41
CA ALA A 324 -22.37 -22.37 2.22
C ALA A 324 -22.76 -22.44 0.74
N SER A 325 -24.03 -22.77 0.47
CA SER A 325 -24.64 -22.76 -0.86
C SER A 325 -25.55 -21.54 -1.10
N SER A 326 -25.39 -20.50 -0.28
CA SER A 326 -26.14 -19.23 -0.26
C SER A 326 -25.35 -18.24 0.59
N ASP A 327 -25.81 -16.99 0.67
CA ASP A 327 -25.38 -16.07 1.72
C ASP A 327 -25.52 -16.68 3.13
N PHE A 328 -24.59 -16.33 4.03
CA PHE A 328 -24.64 -16.70 5.46
C PHE A 328 -24.44 -15.49 6.36
N ALA A 329 -25.03 -15.53 7.56
CA ALA A 329 -25.27 -14.33 8.35
C ALA A 329 -25.35 -14.59 9.86
N PHE A 330 -24.65 -13.75 10.62
CA PHE A 330 -24.74 -13.65 12.07
C PHE A 330 -25.62 -12.46 12.45
N PHE A 331 -26.76 -12.70 13.11
CA PHE A 331 -27.67 -11.66 13.58
C PHE A 331 -27.68 -11.60 15.12
N ASN A 332 -27.57 -10.41 15.71
CA ASN A 332 -27.79 -10.17 17.14
C ASN A 332 -26.87 -11.00 18.08
N PHE A 333 -25.61 -11.25 17.69
CA PHE A 333 -24.56 -11.80 18.56
C PHE A 333 -24.04 -10.66 19.44
N GLN A 334 -24.10 -10.81 20.77
CA GLN A 334 -23.80 -9.73 21.73
C GLN A 334 -22.76 -10.23 22.75
N GLY A 335 -21.51 -9.81 22.59
CA GLY A 335 -20.43 -9.96 23.59
C GLY A 335 -20.35 -8.77 24.54
N THR A 336 -19.24 -8.64 25.27
CA THR A 336 -18.82 -7.40 25.96
C THR A 336 -17.36 -7.07 25.63
N ALA A 337 -16.90 -5.88 25.99
CA ALA A 337 -15.49 -5.48 25.80
C ALA A 337 -14.50 -6.45 26.49
N GLU A 338 -14.83 -6.96 27.67
CA GLU A 338 -14.02 -7.92 28.43
C GLU A 338 -14.20 -9.37 27.97
N ALA A 339 -15.32 -9.67 27.30
CA ALA A 339 -15.73 -11.00 26.89
C ALA A 339 -16.37 -10.96 25.49
N PRO A 340 -15.60 -10.68 24.42
CA PRO A 340 -16.12 -10.70 23.06
C PRO A 340 -16.56 -12.12 22.68
N ILE A 341 -17.53 -12.24 21.79
CA ILE A 341 -17.85 -13.52 21.15
C ILE A 341 -16.78 -13.77 20.09
N HIS A 342 -16.11 -14.92 20.19
CA HIS A 342 -15.02 -15.29 19.29
C HIS A 342 -15.53 -16.33 18.29
N ILE A 343 -15.57 -15.98 17.00
CA ILE A 343 -16.00 -16.86 15.91
C ILE A 343 -14.77 -17.25 15.10
N ILE A 344 -14.42 -18.54 15.10
CA ILE A 344 -13.23 -19.08 14.44
C ILE A 344 -13.61 -20.06 13.32
N ASN A 345 -12.76 -20.16 12.30
CA ASN A 345 -12.86 -21.25 11.32
C ASN A 345 -12.34 -22.59 11.88
N GLU A 346 -12.98 -23.69 11.51
CA GLU A 346 -12.55 -25.06 11.74
C GLU A 346 -12.38 -25.76 10.38
N GLY A 347 -11.13 -25.84 9.92
CA GLY A 347 -10.81 -26.11 8.52
C GLY A 347 -11.11 -24.90 7.63
N ALA A 348 -11.21 -25.13 6.31
CA ALA A 348 -11.61 -24.09 5.37
C ALA A 348 -13.13 -23.84 5.46
N VAL A 349 -13.51 -22.58 5.64
CA VAL A 349 -14.89 -22.09 5.52
C VAL A 349 -15.00 -21.36 4.19
N SER A 350 -16.00 -21.68 3.38
CA SER A 350 -16.15 -21.07 2.05
C SER A 350 -17.58 -20.74 1.65
N ASN A 351 -17.69 -19.84 0.68
CA ASN A 351 -18.93 -19.53 -0.02
C ASN A 351 -18.57 -19.24 -1.49
N ASP A 352 -19.32 -19.82 -2.43
CA ASP A 352 -19.19 -19.66 -3.87
C ASP A 352 -20.47 -19.14 -4.55
N ASP A 353 -21.42 -18.60 -3.75
CA ASP A 353 -22.70 -18.10 -4.23
C ASP A 353 -22.58 -16.86 -5.15
N THR A 354 -23.67 -16.63 -5.87
CA THR A 354 -23.92 -15.57 -6.85
C THR A 354 -24.50 -14.28 -6.25
N SER A 355 -24.51 -14.15 -4.92
CA SER A 355 -25.20 -13.08 -4.20
C SER A 355 -24.34 -12.48 -3.07
N TRP A 356 -24.87 -12.28 -1.88
CA TRP A 356 -24.10 -11.81 -0.72
C TRP A 356 -23.34 -13.00 -0.12
N LEU A 357 -22.17 -12.83 0.51
CA LEU A 357 -21.42 -13.98 1.03
C LEU A 357 -21.48 -14.14 2.55
N MET A 358 -20.99 -13.16 3.32
CA MET A 358 -20.99 -13.15 4.79
C MET A 358 -21.57 -11.84 5.36
N HIS A 359 -22.47 -11.96 6.33
CA HIS A 359 -23.05 -10.81 7.04
C HIS A 359 -22.81 -10.81 8.56
N LEU A 360 -22.56 -9.62 9.10
CA LEU A 360 -22.72 -9.32 10.53
C LEU A 360 -23.78 -8.23 10.69
N ILE A 361 -24.87 -8.57 11.38
CA ILE A 361 -26.06 -7.71 11.49
C ILE A 361 -26.40 -7.53 12.97
N ASN A 362 -26.43 -6.28 13.42
CA ASN A 362 -26.67 -5.90 14.82
C ASN A 362 -25.74 -6.62 15.82
N CYS A 363 -24.47 -6.84 15.46
CA CYS A 363 -23.52 -7.62 16.24
C CYS A 363 -22.61 -6.73 17.10
N GLN A 364 -22.41 -7.07 18.37
CA GLN A 364 -21.63 -6.26 19.31
C GLN A 364 -20.50 -7.08 19.94
N HIS A 365 -19.29 -6.52 19.97
CA HIS A 365 -18.10 -7.18 20.51
C HIS A 365 -17.90 -8.59 19.93
N VAL A 366 -17.78 -8.67 18.59
CA VAL A 366 -17.62 -9.93 17.84
C VAL A 366 -16.28 -9.92 17.09
N ILE A 367 -15.56 -11.02 17.19
CA ILE A 367 -14.30 -11.26 16.47
C ILE A 367 -14.54 -12.38 15.46
N ILE A 368 -14.29 -12.11 14.18
CA ILE A 368 -14.19 -13.11 13.11
C ILE A 368 -12.70 -13.39 12.87
N ASP A 369 -12.28 -14.60 13.23
CA ASP A 369 -10.89 -15.08 13.20
C ASP A 369 -10.76 -16.20 12.16
N GLY A 370 -10.23 -15.84 11.00
CA GLY A 370 -9.88 -16.75 9.91
C GLY A 370 -8.49 -17.39 10.04
N LYS A 371 -7.92 -17.45 11.25
CA LYS A 371 -6.65 -18.14 11.57
C LYS A 371 -6.87 -19.22 12.65
N GLY A 372 -8.09 -19.75 12.77
CA GLY A 372 -8.44 -20.80 13.73
C GLY A 372 -7.73 -22.14 13.45
N ALA A 373 -7.56 -22.46 12.17
CA ALA A 373 -6.82 -23.61 11.67
C ALA A 373 -5.46 -23.20 11.07
N ASP A 374 -4.37 -23.87 11.45
CA ASP A 374 -2.99 -23.50 11.04
C ASP A 374 -2.64 -23.89 9.60
N ASP A 375 -3.35 -24.86 9.05
CA ASP A 375 -3.15 -25.41 7.71
C ASP A 375 -3.91 -24.65 6.61
N VAL A 376 -4.63 -23.59 6.99
CA VAL A 376 -5.40 -22.74 6.08
C VAL A 376 -4.92 -21.30 6.21
N GLU A 377 -4.38 -20.74 5.12
CA GLU A 377 -3.85 -19.37 5.12
C GLU A 377 -4.94 -18.33 5.37
N TYR A 378 -6.09 -18.45 4.68
CA TYR A 378 -7.27 -17.62 4.90
C TYR A 378 -8.45 -18.53 5.24
N GLY A 379 -8.80 -18.60 6.51
CA GLY A 379 -9.79 -19.52 7.06
C GLY A 379 -11.21 -19.34 6.53
N PHE A 380 -11.53 -18.12 6.09
CA PHE A 380 -12.73 -17.80 5.32
C PHE A 380 -12.31 -17.42 3.89
N LYS A 381 -12.68 -18.23 2.90
CA LYS A 381 -12.47 -17.95 1.47
C LYS A 381 -13.81 -17.68 0.81
N LEU A 382 -14.05 -16.42 0.48
CA LEU A 382 -15.32 -15.91 -0.01
C LEU A 382 -15.17 -15.55 -1.49
N THR A 383 -15.55 -16.48 -2.36
CA THR A 383 -15.54 -16.28 -3.82
C THR A 383 -16.95 -15.95 -4.27
N ASN A 384 -17.13 -14.92 -5.08
CA ASN A 384 -18.44 -14.61 -5.65
C ASN A 384 -18.43 -14.90 -7.15
N THR A 385 -19.58 -15.28 -7.71
CA THR A 385 -19.67 -15.65 -9.13
C THR A 385 -20.84 -15.02 -9.89
N GLY A 386 -21.63 -14.13 -9.27
CA GLY A 386 -22.83 -13.53 -9.87
C GLY A 386 -23.04 -12.06 -9.54
N ALA A 387 -23.65 -11.29 -10.44
CA ALA A 387 -23.67 -9.83 -10.36
C ALA A 387 -24.46 -9.24 -9.16
N GLY A 388 -23.85 -8.28 -8.45
CA GLY A 388 -24.53 -7.34 -7.54
C GLY A 388 -24.53 -7.66 -6.05
N GLY A 389 -23.67 -8.57 -5.57
CA GLY A 389 -23.58 -8.97 -4.16
C GLY A 389 -22.24 -8.70 -3.48
N GLN A 390 -22.28 -8.38 -2.19
CA GLN A 390 -21.14 -7.92 -1.40
C GLN A 390 -20.57 -9.08 -0.58
N ALA A 391 -19.24 -9.21 -0.53
CA ALA A 391 -18.62 -10.37 0.09
C ALA A 391 -18.68 -10.34 1.61
N VAL A 392 -18.25 -9.27 2.28
CA VAL A 392 -18.37 -9.11 3.74
C VAL A 392 -19.17 -7.86 4.07
N PHE A 393 -20.39 -8.02 4.57
CA PHE A 393 -21.31 -6.92 4.84
C PHE A 393 -21.62 -6.76 6.34
N VAL A 394 -21.08 -5.69 6.95
CA VAL A 394 -21.42 -5.29 8.33
C VAL A 394 -22.39 -4.12 8.28
N ARG A 395 -23.56 -4.29 8.93
CA ARG A 395 -24.64 -3.29 8.92
C ARG A 395 -25.54 -3.36 10.15
N ASN A 396 -26.45 -2.40 10.25
CA ASN A 396 -27.61 -2.44 11.13
C ASN A 396 -28.88 -2.83 10.34
N TYR A 397 -29.82 -3.51 10.98
CA TYR A 397 -31.11 -3.83 10.37
C TYR A 397 -32.22 -4.04 11.42
N THR A 398 -33.32 -3.30 11.30
CA THR A 398 -34.44 -3.36 12.24
C THR A 398 -35.31 -4.60 11.97
N GLN A 399 -35.18 -5.64 12.80
CA GLN A 399 -35.94 -6.89 12.67
C GLN A 399 -36.53 -7.36 14.01
N GLY A 400 -37.75 -7.89 13.96
CA GLY A 400 -38.26 -8.82 14.99
C GLY A 400 -38.43 -8.30 16.41
N GLY A 401 -38.40 -6.99 16.64
CA GLY A 401 -38.48 -6.39 17.98
C GLY A 401 -37.11 -6.18 18.67
N ASN A 402 -35.99 -6.47 18.00
CA ASN A 402 -34.65 -6.13 18.47
C ASN A 402 -34.22 -4.78 17.87
N THR A 403 -34.81 -3.69 18.36
CA THR A 403 -34.82 -2.38 17.67
C THR A 403 -33.77 -1.37 18.15
N ASN A 404 -32.93 -1.71 19.14
CA ASN A 404 -32.13 -0.73 19.90
C ASN A 404 -30.62 -1.05 19.97
N THR A 405 -30.14 -2.14 19.35
CA THR A 405 -28.72 -2.50 19.35
C THR A 405 -28.23 -2.72 17.93
N GLY A 406 -27.46 -1.77 17.40
CA GLY A 406 -26.77 -1.89 16.12
C GLY A 406 -25.43 -2.60 16.26
N SER A 407 -24.73 -2.76 15.14
CA SER A 407 -23.39 -3.30 15.10
C SER A 407 -22.35 -2.31 15.64
N THR A 408 -21.43 -2.80 16.47
CA THR A 408 -20.27 -2.05 17.00
C THR A 408 -19.20 -3.02 17.51
N ASP A 409 -17.96 -2.57 17.66
CA ASP A 409 -16.86 -3.35 18.25
C ASP A 409 -16.59 -4.67 17.50
N ILE A 410 -16.47 -4.56 16.19
CA ILE A 410 -16.28 -5.68 15.26
C ILE A 410 -14.81 -5.80 14.85
N GLU A 411 -14.27 -7.01 14.91
CA GLU A 411 -12.97 -7.33 14.33
C GLU A 411 -13.09 -8.45 13.30
N ILE A 412 -12.39 -8.31 12.17
CA ILE A 412 -12.35 -9.31 11.10
C ILE A 412 -10.92 -9.44 10.56
N PHE A 413 -10.38 -10.66 10.60
CA PHE A 413 -9.06 -10.98 10.06
C PHE A 413 -8.97 -12.39 9.48
N GLY A 414 -8.00 -12.63 8.59
CA GLY A 414 -7.81 -13.93 7.94
C GLY A 414 -8.90 -14.31 6.94
N VAL A 415 -9.58 -13.32 6.36
CA VAL A 415 -10.55 -13.51 5.27
C VAL A 415 -9.88 -13.25 3.91
N GLU A 416 -10.08 -14.15 2.97
CA GLU A 416 -9.80 -13.98 1.54
C GLU A 416 -11.12 -13.73 0.80
N ILE A 417 -11.11 -12.74 -0.10
CA ILE A 417 -12.24 -12.38 -0.96
C ILE A 417 -11.75 -12.36 -2.40
N ALA A 418 -12.43 -13.10 -3.28
CA ALA A 418 -12.06 -13.28 -4.69
C ALA A 418 -13.27 -13.10 -5.62
N ASP A 419 -13.03 -12.65 -6.86
CA ASP A 419 -14.02 -12.59 -7.94
C ASP A 419 -15.32 -11.78 -7.61
N GLY A 420 -15.23 -10.84 -6.66
CA GLY A 420 -16.38 -10.10 -6.13
C GLY A 420 -17.11 -9.27 -7.20
N PRO A 421 -18.45 -9.34 -7.35
CA PRO A 421 -19.21 -8.60 -8.36
C PRO A 421 -19.54 -7.15 -7.93
N ASP A 422 -19.20 -6.82 -6.69
CA ASP A 422 -19.31 -5.54 -6.00
C ASP A 422 -18.23 -5.56 -4.89
N SER A 423 -18.36 -4.70 -3.89
CA SER A 423 -17.29 -4.45 -2.91
C SER A 423 -16.91 -5.67 -2.08
N GLY A 424 -15.60 -5.79 -1.81
CA GLY A 424 -15.03 -6.85 -0.98
C GLY A 424 -15.52 -6.75 0.46
N PHE A 425 -14.99 -5.78 1.21
CA PHE A 425 -15.57 -5.38 2.49
C PHE A 425 -16.54 -4.22 2.31
N ARG A 426 -17.75 -4.32 2.87
CA ARG A 426 -18.70 -3.21 2.98
C ARG A 426 -19.14 -3.04 4.43
N ILE A 427 -18.72 -1.93 5.03
CA ILE A 427 -19.14 -1.51 6.36
C ILE A 427 -20.11 -0.34 6.16
N TRP A 428 -21.40 -0.60 6.33
CA TRP A 428 -22.44 0.34 5.93
C TRP A 428 -23.11 1.00 7.11
N ASN A 429 -23.24 2.33 7.00
CA ASN A 429 -23.79 3.22 8.02
C ASN A 429 -24.97 4.06 7.52
N GLY A 430 -25.63 3.65 6.44
CA GLY A 430 -26.81 4.35 5.91
C GLY A 430 -27.91 4.46 6.96
N GLY A 431 -28.48 5.67 7.10
CA GLY A 431 -29.39 6.00 8.18
C GLY A 431 -30.77 5.31 8.10
N SER A 432 -31.30 4.95 9.27
CA SER A 432 -32.70 4.58 9.50
C SER A 432 -33.26 5.36 10.70
N ASP A 433 -34.58 5.28 10.94
CA ASP A 433 -35.20 5.97 12.09
C ASP A 433 -34.62 5.46 13.43
N GLU A 434 -34.19 4.20 13.48
CA GLU A 434 -33.56 3.56 14.63
C GLU A 434 -32.04 3.78 14.70
N PHE A 435 -31.35 3.93 13.57
CA PHE A 435 -29.89 4.05 13.50
C PHE A 435 -29.47 5.21 12.59
N ASN A 436 -29.15 6.36 13.17
CA ASN A 436 -28.76 7.58 12.47
C ASN A 436 -27.81 8.43 13.32
N ALA A 437 -27.35 9.54 12.75
CA ALA A 437 -26.37 10.44 13.37
C ALA A 437 -26.73 10.98 14.77
N ASP A 438 -28.01 10.97 15.18
CA ASP A 438 -28.47 11.50 16.47
C ASP A 438 -28.58 10.43 17.57
N ASN A 439 -28.57 9.14 17.21
CA ASN A 439 -28.88 8.04 18.13
C ASN A 439 -27.97 6.80 18.05
N TRP A 440 -27.07 6.71 17.07
CA TRP A 440 -26.15 5.59 16.93
C TRP A 440 -24.73 6.04 16.51
N THR A 441 -23.73 5.31 16.99
CA THR A 441 -22.33 5.37 16.53
C THR A 441 -21.83 3.93 16.37
N PHE A 442 -21.09 3.63 15.31
CA PHE A 442 -20.33 2.38 15.21
C PHE A 442 -18.91 2.66 15.72
N GLU A 443 -18.56 2.09 16.87
CA GLU A 443 -17.22 2.25 17.47
C GLU A 443 -16.31 1.03 17.18
N ASN A 444 -15.00 1.25 17.23
CA ASN A 444 -13.96 0.21 17.37
C ASN A 444 -13.95 -0.90 16.29
N LEU A 445 -14.27 -0.56 15.05
CA LEU A 445 -14.06 -1.45 13.89
C LEU A 445 -12.57 -1.77 13.69
N ARG A 446 -12.21 -3.04 13.52
CA ARG A 446 -10.84 -3.49 13.18
C ARG A 446 -10.86 -4.46 12.01
N LEU A 447 -10.29 -4.08 10.86
CA LEU A 447 -10.13 -4.94 9.69
C LEU A 447 -8.63 -5.11 9.41
N HIS A 448 -8.09 -6.32 9.59
CA HIS A 448 -6.66 -6.55 9.41
C HIS A 448 -6.28 -7.93 8.88
N HIS A 449 -5.12 -8.04 8.22
CA HIS A 449 -4.60 -9.30 7.66
C HIS A 449 -5.63 -10.03 6.78
N ASN A 450 -6.45 -9.28 6.03
CA ASN A 450 -7.36 -9.80 5.01
C ASN A 450 -6.76 -9.61 3.62
N TYR A 451 -7.23 -10.41 2.67
CA TYR A 451 -6.87 -10.32 1.26
C TYR A 451 -8.13 -10.16 0.42
N VAL A 452 -8.16 -9.15 -0.44
CA VAL A 452 -9.26 -8.87 -1.37
C VAL A 452 -8.66 -8.78 -2.76
N HIS A 453 -9.13 -9.56 -3.71
CA HIS A 453 -8.64 -9.48 -5.08
C HIS A 453 -9.73 -9.72 -6.14
N ASP A 454 -9.50 -9.17 -7.32
CA ASP A 454 -10.32 -9.37 -8.53
C ASP A 454 -11.81 -8.99 -8.30
N VAL A 455 -12.07 -7.92 -7.54
CA VAL A 455 -13.42 -7.40 -7.26
C VAL A 455 -13.83 -6.33 -8.27
N LEU A 456 -15.09 -6.28 -8.68
CA LEU A 456 -15.59 -5.36 -9.72
C LEU A 456 -15.78 -3.90 -9.25
N THR A 457 -15.88 -3.66 -7.94
CA THR A 457 -15.98 -2.31 -7.36
C THR A 457 -14.89 -2.11 -6.29
N GLU A 458 -15.20 -1.55 -5.10
CA GLU A 458 -14.18 -1.18 -4.12
C GLU A 458 -13.61 -2.40 -3.34
N GLY A 459 -12.30 -2.42 -3.12
CA GLY A 459 -11.68 -3.45 -2.26
C GLY A 459 -12.20 -3.37 -0.82
N PHE A 460 -12.18 -2.17 -0.25
CA PHE A 460 -12.80 -1.84 1.03
C PHE A 460 -13.71 -0.62 0.90
N TYR A 461 -14.97 -0.75 1.30
CA TYR A 461 -15.96 0.31 1.43
C TYR A 461 -16.29 0.49 2.92
N VAL A 462 -15.70 1.50 3.57
CA VAL A 462 -15.87 1.72 5.02
C VAL A 462 -16.60 3.02 5.29
N GLY A 463 -17.90 2.91 5.48
CA GLY A 463 -18.80 4.03 5.72
C GLY A 463 -19.14 4.82 4.46
N TYR A 464 -20.31 5.46 4.52
CA TYR A 464 -20.91 6.27 3.48
C TYR A 464 -21.11 7.69 4.00
N TYR A 465 -20.93 8.66 3.10
CA TYR A 465 -21.22 10.07 3.36
C TYR A 465 -22.25 10.58 2.34
N THR A 466 -23.11 11.49 2.81
CA THR A 466 -24.04 12.23 1.96
C THR A 466 -24.11 13.68 2.42
N ASP A 467 -24.11 14.59 1.46
CA ASP A 467 -24.40 16.02 1.63
C ASP A 467 -25.89 16.34 1.44
N SER A 468 -26.67 15.35 0.98
CA SER A 468 -28.07 15.53 0.65
C SER A 468 -28.89 15.68 1.92
N ILE A 469 -29.33 16.91 2.20
CA ILE A 469 -30.30 17.21 3.25
C ILE A 469 -31.63 16.47 3.07
N GLU A 470 -31.91 15.98 1.86
CA GLU A 470 -33.09 15.16 1.52
C GLU A 470 -32.91 13.69 1.93
N GLN A 471 -31.68 13.22 2.11
CA GLN A 471 -31.41 11.86 2.59
C GLN A 471 -31.61 11.80 4.11
N GLN A 472 -32.86 11.50 4.47
CA GLN A 472 -33.32 11.35 5.84
C GLN A 472 -33.72 9.89 6.10
N PRO A 473 -33.29 9.28 7.22
CA PRO A 473 -32.38 9.83 8.23
C PRO A 473 -30.90 9.87 7.79
N PRO A 474 -30.07 10.77 8.36
CA PRO A 474 -28.66 10.90 8.01
C PRO A 474 -27.84 9.68 8.46
N PRO A 475 -26.74 9.33 7.76
CA PRO A 475 -25.89 8.20 8.11
C PRO A 475 -25.24 8.39 9.50
N TYR A 476 -25.12 7.29 10.26
CA TYR A 476 -24.49 7.33 11.58
C TYR A 476 -22.96 7.39 11.48
N PRO A 477 -22.27 8.07 12.42
CA PRO A 477 -20.82 8.10 12.47
C PRO A 477 -20.20 6.72 12.69
N ILE A 478 -18.98 6.57 12.17
CA ILE A 478 -18.04 5.53 12.57
C ILE A 478 -16.90 6.20 13.35
N GLU A 479 -16.50 5.63 14.49
CA GLU A 479 -15.44 6.18 15.36
C GLU A 479 -14.43 5.11 15.77
N GLY A 480 -13.14 5.46 15.82
CA GLY A 480 -12.06 4.54 16.21
C GLY A 480 -11.81 3.38 15.24
N ALA A 481 -12.22 3.51 13.98
CA ALA A 481 -12.02 2.48 12.96
C ALA A 481 -10.54 2.32 12.57
N LYS A 482 -10.07 1.08 12.48
CA LYS A 482 -8.69 0.74 12.08
C LYS A 482 -8.71 -0.28 10.95
N VAL A 483 -8.08 0.06 9.83
CA VAL A 483 -7.95 -0.81 8.65
C VAL A 483 -6.47 -0.93 8.31
N TYR A 484 -5.86 -2.07 8.59
CA TYR A 484 -4.40 -2.21 8.54
C TYR A 484 -3.89 -3.59 8.15
N ARG A 485 -2.70 -3.66 7.53
CA ARG A 485 -2.10 -4.94 7.07
C ARG A 485 -3.02 -5.76 6.17
N ASN A 486 -3.91 -5.12 5.42
CA ASN A 486 -4.71 -5.79 4.39
C ASN A 486 -4.02 -5.70 3.03
N ARG A 487 -4.28 -6.68 2.16
CA ARG A 487 -3.87 -6.67 0.75
C ARG A 487 -5.12 -6.50 -0.13
N VAL A 488 -5.09 -5.55 -1.04
CA VAL A 488 -6.12 -5.34 -2.08
C VAL A 488 -5.44 -5.43 -3.44
N GLU A 489 -5.98 -6.20 -4.37
CA GLU A 489 -5.44 -6.31 -5.73
C GLU A 489 -6.56 -6.27 -6.77
N ASN A 490 -6.31 -5.67 -7.94
CA ASN A 490 -7.21 -5.71 -9.09
C ASN A 490 -8.65 -5.24 -8.78
N SER A 491 -8.82 -4.17 -7.98
CA SER A 491 -10.16 -3.62 -7.71
C SER A 491 -10.66 -2.83 -8.92
N GLY A 492 -11.92 -3.07 -9.31
CA GLY A 492 -12.55 -2.38 -10.43
C GLY A 492 -12.84 -0.92 -10.12
N TRP A 493 -13.23 -0.60 -8.88
CA TRP A 493 -13.33 0.78 -8.38
C TRP A 493 -12.18 1.05 -7.39
N ASP A 494 -12.39 1.94 -6.43
CA ASP A 494 -11.36 2.38 -5.49
C ASP A 494 -10.70 1.21 -4.72
N GLY A 495 -9.39 1.28 -4.51
CA GLY A 495 -8.69 0.26 -3.71
C GLY A 495 -9.23 0.20 -2.29
N MET A 496 -9.33 1.36 -1.65
CA MET A 496 -10.04 1.54 -0.38
C MET A 496 -10.78 2.89 -0.34
N GLN A 497 -12.04 2.88 0.05
CA GLN A 497 -12.90 4.05 0.21
C GLN A 497 -13.41 4.17 1.65
N PHE A 498 -13.33 5.39 2.21
CA PHE A 498 -13.75 5.70 3.58
C PHE A 498 -14.69 6.90 3.60
N GLY A 499 -15.77 6.88 4.39
CA GLY A 499 -16.68 8.02 4.56
C GLY A 499 -17.39 8.07 5.92
N SER A 500 -17.64 9.27 6.45
CA SER A 500 -18.26 9.49 7.77
C SER A 500 -17.53 8.87 8.98
N CYS A 501 -16.23 8.59 8.86
CA CYS A 501 -15.39 8.13 9.98
C CYS A 501 -14.93 9.35 10.82
N ARG A 502 -15.82 9.86 11.69
CA ARG A 502 -15.71 11.20 12.31
C ARG A 502 -14.60 11.37 13.35
N SER A 503 -14.06 10.29 13.90
CA SER A 503 -12.96 10.35 14.86
C SER A 503 -12.10 9.08 14.81
N GLY A 504 -10.80 9.23 15.07
CA GLY A 504 -9.91 8.10 15.31
C GLY A 504 -9.73 7.11 14.15
N LEU A 505 -10.00 7.49 12.91
CA LEU A 505 -9.74 6.63 11.75
C LEU A 505 -8.23 6.43 11.58
N GLU A 506 -7.78 5.17 11.53
CA GLU A 506 -6.41 4.79 11.19
C GLU A 506 -6.41 3.81 10.00
N VAL A 507 -5.81 4.20 8.87
CA VAL A 507 -5.66 3.35 7.67
C VAL A 507 -4.17 3.14 7.41
N HIS A 508 -3.59 2.00 7.77
CA HIS A 508 -2.12 1.90 7.77
C HIS A 508 -1.50 0.55 7.43
N ASP A 509 -0.26 0.58 6.92
CA ASP A 509 0.50 -0.62 6.53
C ASP A 509 -0.26 -1.57 5.58
N ASN A 510 -1.26 -1.07 4.83
CA ASN A 510 -1.95 -1.85 3.79
C ASN A 510 -1.15 -1.84 2.49
N VAL A 511 -1.36 -2.86 1.66
CA VAL A 511 -0.85 -2.92 0.28
C VAL A 511 -2.03 -2.95 -0.67
N VAL A 512 -2.08 -2.02 -1.61
CA VAL A 512 -3.10 -1.92 -2.65
C VAL A 512 -2.38 -1.94 -3.99
N THR A 513 -2.71 -2.89 -4.85
CA THR A 513 -2.18 -2.97 -6.22
C THR A 513 -3.31 -2.88 -7.25
N ALA A 514 -3.03 -2.21 -8.36
CA ALA A 514 -3.89 -2.19 -9.55
C ALA A 514 -5.39 -1.88 -9.27
N SER A 515 -5.70 -0.74 -8.63
CA SER A 515 -7.08 -0.30 -8.40
C SER A 515 -7.69 0.50 -9.57
N GLY A 516 -9.00 0.73 -9.53
CA GLY A 516 -9.72 1.57 -10.50
C GLY A 516 -9.89 0.94 -11.89
N LEU A 517 -9.72 -0.38 -12.04
CA LEU A 517 -9.61 -1.06 -13.34
C LEU A 517 -10.85 -0.93 -14.26
N ALA A 518 -12.03 -0.69 -13.70
CA ALA A 518 -13.24 -0.40 -14.46
C ALA A 518 -13.22 1.01 -15.09
N ASN A 519 -12.30 1.88 -14.62
CA ASN A 519 -12.13 3.27 -15.06
C ASN A 519 -13.42 4.12 -14.89
N GLU A 520 -14.19 3.83 -13.85
CA GLU A 520 -15.44 4.55 -13.57
C GLU A 520 -15.18 5.98 -13.05
N PRO A 521 -15.96 6.99 -13.49
CA PRO A 521 -15.75 8.37 -13.03
C PRO A 521 -15.94 8.54 -11.52
N ASN A 522 -14.93 9.10 -10.85
CA ASN A 522 -14.88 9.29 -9.39
C ASN A 522 -14.86 7.98 -8.57
N GLN A 523 -14.43 6.87 -9.20
CA GLN A 523 -14.32 5.52 -8.63
C GLN A 523 -13.04 4.86 -9.17
N ARG A 524 -11.93 5.59 -9.06
CA ARG A 524 -10.63 5.25 -9.68
C ARG A 524 -9.47 5.79 -8.83
N SER A 525 -9.58 5.56 -7.52
CA SER A 525 -8.63 6.04 -6.51
C SER A 525 -7.97 4.87 -5.77
N SER A 526 -6.65 4.87 -5.60
CA SER A 526 -6.00 3.86 -4.75
C SER A 526 -6.44 4.00 -3.27
N LEU A 527 -6.61 5.25 -2.82
CA LEU A 527 -7.32 5.61 -1.59
C LEU A 527 -8.32 6.76 -1.84
N GLN A 528 -9.60 6.52 -1.56
CA GLN A 528 -10.68 7.51 -1.61
C GLN A 528 -11.11 7.92 -0.19
N TRP A 529 -10.76 9.14 0.20
CA TRP A 529 -11.05 9.73 1.50
C TRP A 529 -12.22 10.72 1.36
N ASN A 530 -13.45 10.19 1.42
CA ASN A 530 -14.67 10.98 1.27
C ASN A 530 -14.89 11.95 2.45
N PRO A 531 -15.82 12.91 2.32
CA PRO A 531 -16.20 13.80 3.40
C PRO A 531 -16.63 13.09 4.70
N GLY A 532 -16.62 13.85 5.80
CA GLY A 532 -16.99 13.34 7.13
C GLY A 532 -15.92 12.51 7.84
N ASN A 533 -14.74 12.32 7.24
CA ASN A 533 -13.61 11.62 7.85
C ASN A 533 -12.72 12.56 8.70
N SER A 534 -12.15 12.01 9.77
CA SER A 534 -11.15 12.64 10.65
C SER A 534 -10.20 11.56 11.18
N GLY A 535 -8.90 11.67 10.90
CA GLY A 535 -7.94 10.62 11.21
C GLY A 535 -6.64 10.67 10.41
N ALA A 536 -6.01 9.52 10.25
CA ALA A 536 -4.74 9.36 9.56
C ALA A 536 -4.70 8.15 8.62
N ALA A 537 -4.04 8.29 7.46
CA ALA A 537 -3.56 7.17 6.67
C ALA A 537 -2.03 7.20 6.52
N TYR A 538 -1.36 6.10 6.83
CA TYR A 538 0.11 6.07 6.89
C TYR A 538 0.75 4.72 6.59
N ASN A 539 2.01 4.73 6.14
CA ASN A 539 2.79 3.53 5.76
C ASN A 539 2.15 2.61 4.71
N ASN A 540 1.05 3.01 4.07
CA ASN A 540 0.43 2.19 3.05
C ASN A 540 1.27 2.20 1.76
N ARG A 541 1.17 1.15 0.96
CA ARG A 541 1.77 1.04 -0.36
C ARG A 541 0.66 0.93 -1.40
N PHE A 542 0.55 1.92 -2.27
CA PHE A 542 -0.39 1.98 -3.38
C PHE A 542 0.42 1.90 -4.69
N ILE A 543 0.20 0.86 -5.49
CA ILE A 543 1.10 0.47 -6.58
C ILE A 543 0.28 0.13 -7.84
N GLY A 544 0.40 0.97 -8.86
CA GLY A 544 -0.33 0.82 -10.11
C GLY A 544 -1.83 1.07 -9.97
N GLY A 545 -2.54 0.97 -11.10
CA GLY A 545 -3.97 1.21 -11.20
C GLY A 545 -4.29 2.22 -12.27
N VAL A 546 -5.58 2.54 -12.40
CA VAL A 546 -6.09 3.56 -13.32
C VAL A 546 -6.65 4.70 -12.48
N GLY A 547 -6.30 5.95 -12.81
CA GLY A 547 -6.73 7.11 -12.05
C GLY A 547 -5.73 7.61 -11.03
N VAL A 548 -6.23 7.99 -9.86
CA VAL A 548 -5.51 8.83 -8.91
C VAL A 548 -5.03 8.03 -7.71
N ASP A 549 -3.88 8.36 -7.17
CA ASP A 549 -3.35 7.61 -6.02
C ASP A 549 -4.13 7.90 -4.73
N LEU A 550 -4.40 9.18 -4.47
CA LEU A 550 -5.16 9.61 -3.30
C LEU A 550 -6.13 10.73 -3.68
N GLN A 551 -7.43 10.44 -3.55
CA GLN A 551 -8.50 11.41 -3.64
C GLN A 551 -9.00 11.79 -2.25
N ILE A 552 -8.96 13.08 -1.91
CA ILE A 552 -9.51 13.63 -0.67
C ILE A 552 -10.67 14.55 -1.03
N GLY A 553 -11.88 14.16 -0.62
CA GLY A 553 -13.07 15.02 -0.64
C GLY A 553 -13.07 16.02 0.52
N CYS A 554 -14.04 16.93 0.56
CA CYS A 554 -14.10 17.98 1.57
C CYS A 554 -14.29 17.41 2.99
N THR A 555 -13.24 17.38 3.81
CA THR A 555 -13.26 16.56 5.02
C THR A 555 -14.10 17.16 6.15
N GLY A 556 -14.62 16.26 7.00
CA GLY A 556 -15.33 16.61 8.23
C GLY A 556 -14.42 16.48 9.45
N GLY A 557 -13.18 16.96 9.35
CA GLY A 557 -12.19 16.84 10.42
C GLY A 557 -10.74 16.86 9.94
N ASP A 558 -9.83 16.85 10.91
CA ASP A 558 -8.39 16.86 10.70
C ASP A 558 -7.93 15.60 9.95
N THR A 559 -7.13 15.76 8.90
CA THR A 559 -6.70 14.66 8.03
C THR A 559 -5.17 14.62 7.88
N LYS A 560 -4.56 13.48 8.19
CA LYS A 560 -3.11 13.28 8.23
C LYS A 560 -2.71 12.15 7.27
N MET A 561 -1.80 12.42 6.33
CA MET A 561 -1.37 11.49 5.30
C MET A 561 0.16 11.47 5.30
N TYR A 562 0.77 10.39 5.81
CA TYR A 562 2.22 10.37 5.99
C TYR A 562 2.92 9.02 5.83
N GLY A 563 4.16 9.02 5.35
CA GLY A 563 4.95 7.79 5.16
C GLY A 563 4.38 6.80 4.15
N ASN A 564 3.33 7.17 3.40
CA ASN A 564 2.75 6.32 2.36
C ASN A 564 3.64 6.34 1.11
N VAL A 565 3.58 5.26 0.34
CA VAL A 565 4.25 5.11 -0.95
C VAL A 565 3.19 4.96 -2.03
N PHE A 566 3.27 5.79 -3.07
CA PHE A 566 2.37 5.87 -4.20
C PHE A 566 3.19 5.73 -5.48
N VAL A 567 2.83 4.79 -6.37
CA VAL A 567 3.63 4.43 -7.55
C VAL A 567 2.72 4.19 -8.74
N HIS A 568 3.01 4.83 -9.88
CA HIS A 568 2.43 4.50 -11.19
C HIS A 568 0.91 4.70 -11.31
N SER A 569 0.45 5.94 -11.10
CA SER A 569 -0.94 6.37 -11.33
C SER A 569 -1.03 7.52 -12.35
N ASP A 570 -2.24 7.82 -12.83
CA ASP A 570 -2.51 9.02 -13.64
C ASP A 570 -2.32 10.34 -12.85
N GLY A 571 -2.11 10.29 -11.54
CA GLY A 571 -1.54 11.37 -10.75
C GLY A 571 -1.62 11.14 -9.24
N GLY A 572 -0.70 11.78 -8.51
CA GLY A 572 -0.47 11.54 -7.07
C GLY A 572 -1.63 12.01 -6.17
N PHE A 573 -1.47 13.19 -5.57
CA PHE A 573 -2.45 13.72 -4.63
C PHE A 573 -3.51 14.58 -5.31
N TYR A 574 -4.78 14.31 -5.03
CA TYR A 574 -5.91 15.10 -5.49
C TYR A 574 -6.78 15.54 -4.30
N LEU A 575 -6.71 16.82 -3.96
CA LEU A 575 -7.42 17.44 -2.85
C LEU A 575 -8.55 18.34 -3.38
N HIS A 576 -9.80 17.92 -3.15
CA HIS A 576 -10.97 18.77 -3.41
C HIS A 576 -11.31 19.59 -2.16
N ALA A 577 -11.12 20.90 -2.26
CA ALA A 577 -11.40 21.83 -1.18
C ALA A 577 -12.76 22.51 -1.38
N GLY A 578 -13.57 22.51 -0.32
CA GLY A 578 -14.72 23.39 -0.24
C GLY A 578 -15.40 23.38 1.12
N GLN A 579 -15.81 24.57 1.56
CA GLN A 579 -16.74 24.87 2.67
C GLN A 579 -16.75 23.90 3.87
N ALA A 580 -15.64 23.87 4.61
CA ALA A 580 -15.68 23.73 6.07
C ALA A 580 -14.62 24.66 6.67
N ASP A 581 -15.02 25.63 7.51
CA ASP A 581 -14.10 26.63 8.08
C ASP A 581 -13.29 26.08 9.29
N ALA A 582 -12.84 24.82 9.23
CA ALA A 582 -12.34 24.08 10.41
C ALA A 582 -11.26 22.99 10.21
N PRO A 583 -11.26 22.14 9.16
CA PRO A 583 -10.35 20.99 9.10
C PRO A 583 -8.95 21.43 8.69
N ARG A 584 -7.94 20.74 9.25
CA ARG A 584 -6.53 20.94 8.93
C ARG A 584 -5.98 19.71 8.22
N TYR A 585 -5.14 19.94 7.21
CA TYR A 585 -4.61 18.89 6.34
C TYR A 585 -3.09 18.79 6.52
N TRP A 586 -2.58 17.60 6.77
CA TRP A 586 -1.14 17.32 6.80
C TRP A 586 -0.81 16.23 5.78
N LEU A 587 -0.05 16.58 4.74
CA LEU A 587 0.45 15.66 3.72
C LEU A 587 1.98 15.74 3.76
N PHE A 588 2.64 14.82 4.47
CA PHE A 588 4.09 14.90 4.69
C PHE A 588 4.80 13.54 4.65
N ALA A 589 6.10 13.52 4.36
CA ALA A 589 6.91 12.29 4.36
C ALA A 589 6.44 11.16 3.42
N ASN A 590 5.53 11.44 2.47
CA ASN A 590 5.07 10.45 1.49
C ASN A 590 6.04 10.42 0.29
N SER A 591 6.08 9.27 -0.39
CA SER A 591 6.77 9.10 -1.67
C SER A 591 5.75 8.95 -2.79
N VAL A 592 5.89 9.73 -3.86
CA VAL A 592 5.03 9.68 -5.06
C VAL A 592 5.90 9.52 -6.29
N ALA A 593 5.85 8.36 -6.92
CA ALA A 593 6.62 8.01 -8.11
C ALA A 593 5.73 7.96 -9.36
N THR A 594 6.21 8.57 -10.44
CA THR A 594 5.61 8.65 -11.78
C THR A 594 4.13 9.09 -11.81
N PRO A 595 3.72 10.19 -11.15
CA PRO A 595 2.39 10.73 -11.40
C PRO A 595 2.38 11.42 -12.77
N ASN A 596 1.48 11.03 -13.68
CA ASN A 596 1.39 11.52 -15.07
C ASN A 596 1.07 13.03 -15.24
N ALA A 597 1.10 13.82 -14.16
CA ALA A 597 0.61 15.19 -14.12
C ALA A 597 1.38 16.08 -13.12
N ALA A 598 1.08 15.96 -11.82
CA ALA A 598 1.67 16.75 -10.74
C ALA A 598 1.69 15.94 -9.43
N GLY A 599 2.56 16.34 -8.50
CA GLY A 599 2.62 15.72 -7.18
C GLY A 599 1.36 15.95 -6.33
N LEU A 600 0.83 17.17 -6.35
CA LEU A 600 -0.41 17.56 -5.67
C LEU A 600 -1.27 18.47 -6.54
N ARG A 601 -2.54 18.12 -6.73
CA ARG A 601 -3.57 18.90 -7.43
C ARG A 601 -4.66 19.33 -6.46
N ILE A 602 -4.99 20.61 -6.47
CA ILE A 602 -5.97 21.23 -5.56
C ILE A 602 -7.11 21.84 -6.37
N ASN A 603 -8.34 21.82 -5.83
CA ASN A 603 -9.56 22.39 -6.44
C ASN A 603 -9.99 21.72 -7.75
N MET A 604 -10.06 20.39 -7.77
CA MET A 604 -10.69 19.62 -8.85
C MET A 604 -12.16 20.01 -9.05
N ASN A 605 -12.63 20.04 -10.31
CA ASN A 605 -14.04 20.29 -10.65
C ASN A 605 -14.92 19.02 -10.67
N SER A 606 -14.34 17.85 -10.36
CA SER A 606 -14.97 16.53 -10.43
C SER A 606 -14.44 15.64 -9.30
N ALA A 607 -15.09 15.72 -8.14
CA ALA A 607 -14.75 14.94 -6.95
C ALA A 607 -16.02 14.60 -6.16
N PRO A 608 -15.99 13.59 -5.27
CA PRO A 608 -17.09 13.26 -4.38
C PRO A 608 -17.42 14.39 -3.39
N GLY A 609 -18.70 14.76 -3.35
CA GLY A 609 -19.23 15.81 -2.47
C GLY A 609 -19.57 17.12 -3.20
N ASN A 610 -20.75 17.66 -2.92
CA ASN A 610 -21.30 18.91 -3.44
C ASN A 610 -20.72 20.12 -2.67
N CYS A 611 -19.41 20.25 -2.69
CA CYS A 611 -18.74 21.40 -2.09
C CYS A 611 -18.86 22.60 -3.04
N GLY A 612 -19.36 23.72 -2.54
CA GLY A 612 -19.52 24.94 -3.34
C GLY A 612 -18.18 25.36 -3.96
N ALA A 613 -18.12 25.37 -5.30
CA ALA A 613 -16.87 25.56 -6.04
C ALA A 613 -16.14 26.86 -5.64
N GLY A 614 -14.85 26.73 -5.31
CA GLY A 614 -13.93 27.86 -5.13
C GLY A 614 -13.80 28.44 -3.72
N ALA A 615 -14.16 27.69 -2.66
CA ALA A 615 -13.81 28.08 -1.29
C ALA A 615 -12.36 27.64 -0.94
N PRO A 616 -11.52 28.51 -0.35
CA PRO A 616 -10.12 28.19 -0.05
C PRO A 616 -9.98 27.21 1.13
N LEU A 617 -8.88 26.44 1.15
CA LEU A 617 -8.49 25.63 2.32
C LEU A 617 -8.06 26.53 3.49
N SER A 618 -8.60 26.30 4.67
CA SER A 618 -8.27 27.02 5.91
C SER A 618 -6.82 26.87 6.33
N GLU A 619 -6.29 25.64 6.33
CA GLU A 619 -4.95 25.32 6.81
C GLU A 619 -4.44 24.03 6.14
N MET A 620 -3.26 24.08 5.54
CA MET A 620 -2.62 22.92 4.89
C MET A 620 -1.11 22.90 5.15
N HIS A 621 -0.60 21.75 5.53
CA HIS A 621 0.81 21.48 5.79
C HIS A 621 1.30 20.43 4.78
N TYR A 622 2.06 20.87 3.77
CA TYR A 622 2.59 20.01 2.71
C TYR A 622 4.12 20.13 2.68
N ALA A 623 4.81 19.10 3.17
CA ALA A 623 6.24 19.19 3.51
C ALA A 623 6.95 17.83 3.48
N SER A 624 8.25 17.82 3.18
CA SER A 624 9.10 16.61 3.27
C SER A 624 8.61 15.43 2.41
N ASN A 625 7.77 15.64 1.40
CA ASN A 625 7.39 14.58 0.46
C ASN A 625 8.45 14.44 -0.64
N LEU A 626 8.66 13.21 -1.10
CA LEU A 626 9.50 12.86 -2.24
C LEU A 626 8.62 12.66 -3.47
N LEU A 627 8.86 13.43 -4.53
CA LEU A 627 8.16 13.38 -5.81
C LEU A 627 9.16 12.98 -6.90
N VAL A 628 8.83 11.97 -7.70
CA VAL A 628 9.80 11.37 -8.63
C VAL A 628 9.20 11.08 -10.00
N GLY A 629 9.99 11.28 -11.05
CA GLY A 629 9.58 11.11 -12.45
C GLY A 629 9.11 12.41 -13.09
N SER A 630 8.35 12.31 -14.19
CA SER A 630 7.97 13.43 -15.06
C SER A 630 6.85 14.32 -14.47
N VAL A 631 7.10 14.95 -13.32
CA VAL A 631 6.25 16.00 -12.77
C VAL A 631 6.53 17.34 -13.46
N GLU A 632 5.51 17.97 -14.04
CA GLU A 632 5.66 19.36 -14.54
C GLU A 632 5.83 20.34 -13.37
N GLN A 633 5.15 20.07 -12.24
CA GLN A 633 5.15 20.89 -11.02
C GLN A 633 5.01 20.02 -9.76
N SER A 634 5.55 20.48 -8.62
CA SER A 634 5.41 19.79 -7.33
C SER A 634 4.00 19.90 -6.73
N TRP A 635 3.27 20.97 -7.07
CA TRP A 635 1.84 21.14 -6.80
C TRP A 635 1.22 22.14 -7.78
N GLU A 636 -0.09 22.06 -8.03
CA GLU A 636 -0.83 23.03 -8.85
C GLU A 636 -2.31 23.18 -8.43
N PHE A 637 -2.93 24.28 -8.85
CA PHE A 637 -4.39 24.48 -8.77
C PHE A 637 -5.06 24.10 -10.09
N ALA A 638 -6.03 23.19 -10.03
CA ALA A 638 -6.86 22.83 -11.19
C ALA A 638 -7.85 23.95 -11.57
N ALA A 639 -8.29 24.76 -10.60
CA ALA A 639 -9.08 25.97 -10.82
C ALA A 639 -9.03 26.97 -9.64
N GLY A 640 -9.19 28.26 -9.97
CA GLY A 640 -9.37 29.36 -9.01
C GLY A 640 -8.08 30.01 -8.48
N ASP A 641 -8.25 31.10 -7.72
CA ASP A 641 -7.20 31.70 -6.89
C ASP A 641 -7.35 31.14 -5.46
N ALA A 642 -6.23 30.88 -4.76
CA ALA A 642 -6.26 30.38 -3.39
C ALA A 642 -5.70 31.39 -2.38
N ASP A 643 -6.31 31.43 -1.20
CA ASP A 643 -5.72 32.07 -0.03
C ASP A 643 -4.80 31.06 0.67
N THR A 644 -3.48 31.20 0.47
CA THR A 644 -2.47 30.33 1.08
C THR A 644 -1.91 30.92 2.38
N ALA A 645 -2.54 31.95 2.98
CA ALA A 645 -2.00 32.66 4.15
C ALA A 645 -1.90 31.78 5.41
N GLY A 646 -2.68 30.70 5.49
CA GLY A 646 -2.65 29.70 6.56
C GLY A 646 -1.88 28.42 6.22
N TRP A 647 -1.09 28.39 5.13
CA TRP A 647 -0.46 27.16 4.65
C TRP A 647 1.03 27.08 5.01
N THR A 648 1.46 25.92 5.48
CA THR A 648 2.88 25.56 5.63
C THR A 648 3.32 24.75 4.42
N LEU A 649 3.94 25.43 3.45
CA LEU A 649 4.63 24.79 2.33
C LEU A 649 6.13 24.77 2.62
N ALA A 650 6.59 23.69 3.27
CA ALA A 650 8.00 23.45 3.57
C ALA A 650 8.68 22.68 2.42
N PRO A 651 10.00 22.43 2.42
CA PRO A 651 10.67 21.81 1.27
C PRO A 651 10.10 20.42 0.98
N ASN A 652 9.48 20.30 -0.19
CA ASN A 652 9.17 19.04 -0.84
C ASN A 652 10.21 18.84 -1.94
N LEU A 653 10.58 17.60 -2.17
CA LEU A 653 11.69 17.24 -3.03
C LEU A 653 11.16 16.68 -4.34
N ALA A 654 11.51 17.31 -5.46
CA ALA A 654 11.13 16.85 -6.79
C ALA A 654 12.36 16.42 -7.58
N TRP A 655 12.35 15.20 -8.11
CA TRP A 655 13.39 14.66 -8.97
C TRP A 655 12.79 14.28 -10.33
N THR A 656 13.13 15.10 -11.33
CA THR A 656 12.50 15.11 -12.67
C THR A 656 13.32 14.39 -13.74
N ALA A 657 14.13 13.41 -13.36
CA ALA A 657 14.88 12.60 -14.32
C ALA A 657 13.97 11.54 -14.96
N ASP A 658 14.51 10.82 -15.95
CA ASP A 658 13.83 9.68 -16.58
C ASP A 658 13.50 8.63 -15.49
N PRO A 659 12.24 8.16 -15.35
CA PRO A 659 11.93 7.09 -14.40
C PRO A 659 12.67 5.77 -14.69
N ALA A 660 13.24 5.58 -15.88
CA ALA A 660 14.18 4.47 -16.14
C ALA A 660 15.54 4.64 -15.43
N GLU A 661 15.95 5.87 -15.07
CA GLU A 661 17.07 6.12 -14.15
C GLU A 661 16.64 6.01 -12.67
N LEU A 662 15.35 5.78 -12.41
CA LEU A 662 14.80 5.58 -11.07
C LEU A 662 14.12 4.22 -10.90
N CYS A 663 14.94 3.16 -10.91
CA CYS A 663 14.67 1.87 -10.23
C CYS A 663 13.19 1.44 -10.16
N LEU A 664 12.55 1.27 -11.31
CA LEU A 664 11.28 0.56 -11.44
C LEU A 664 11.55 -0.85 -11.97
N ASP A 665 11.99 -1.72 -11.07
CA ASP A 665 11.96 -3.18 -11.26
C ASP A 665 11.15 -3.79 -10.09
N GLU A 666 10.22 -4.69 -10.40
CA GLU A 666 9.25 -5.24 -9.43
C GLU A 666 9.88 -6.14 -8.36
N ALA A 667 11.16 -6.52 -8.51
CA ALA A 667 11.85 -7.42 -7.58
C ALA A 667 12.84 -6.77 -6.61
N LEU A 668 13.34 -5.55 -6.87
CA LEU A 668 14.55 -5.03 -6.19
C LEU A 668 14.50 -3.56 -5.78
N ALA A 669 14.11 -3.33 -4.52
CA ALA A 669 14.11 -2.03 -3.87
C ALA A 669 15.41 -1.59 -3.12
N PRO A 670 16.64 -2.11 -3.36
CA PRO A 670 17.84 -1.48 -2.80
C PRO A 670 18.72 -0.79 -3.88
N THR A 671 18.99 0.49 -3.63
CA THR A 671 20.19 1.27 -4.06
C THR A 671 20.09 2.33 -5.18
N CYS A 672 19.60 3.52 -4.82
CA CYS A 672 19.97 4.79 -5.48
C CYS A 672 21.04 5.51 -4.64
N SER A 673 22.21 5.86 -5.21
CA SER A 673 23.33 6.45 -4.46
C SER A 673 23.35 7.98 -4.38
N ASP A 674 22.70 8.71 -5.30
CA ASP A 674 22.76 10.18 -5.34
C ASP A 674 21.73 10.89 -4.43
N SER A 675 21.37 10.25 -3.31
CA SER A 675 20.53 10.86 -2.27
C SER A 675 21.23 11.96 -1.46
N ALA A 676 22.56 12.13 -1.61
CA ALA A 676 23.33 13.14 -0.91
C ALA A 676 22.95 14.60 -1.26
N ALA A 677 22.33 14.84 -2.43
CA ALA A 677 21.79 16.15 -2.81
C ALA A 677 20.40 16.44 -2.20
N LEU A 678 19.76 15.43 -1.60
CA LEU A 678 18.36 15.45 -1.17
C LEU A 678 18.19 15.91 0.29
N ALA A 679 19.29 16.09 1.03
CA ALA A 679 19.33 16.58 2.41
C ALA A 679 19.09 18.11 2.53
N GLY A 680 18.03 18.61 1.91
CA GLY A 680 17.40 19.86 2.35
C GLY A 680 16.78 19.64 3.73
N GLY A 681 16.91 20.63 4.63
CA GLY A 681 16.36 20.51 5.98
C GLY A 681 14.84 20.31 5.96
N GLY A 682 14.39 19.08 6.17
CA GLY A 682 12.97 18.74 6.29
C GLY A 682 12.31 19.48 7.46
N ALA A 683 10.99 19.66 7.39
CA ALA A 683 10.25 20.33 8.45
C ALA A 683 10.37 19.57 9.79
N ALA A 684 10.53 20.30 10.90
CA ALA A 684 10.28 19.73 12.22
C ALA A 684 8.77 19.59 12.45
N LEU A 685 8.34 18.67 13.32
CA LEU A 685 6.90 18.58 13.66
C LEU A 685 6.35 19.91 14.18
N ALA A 686 7.16 20.66 14.94
CA ALA A 686 6.81 21.99 15.42
C ALA A 686 6.54 23.01 14.29
N ASP A 687 7.21 22.88 13.13
CA ASP A 687 6.96 23.72 11.96
C ASP A 687 5.62 23.36 11.28
N LEU A 688 5.17 22.11 11.43
CA LEU A 688 3.87 21.62 10.98
C LEU A 688 2.76 21.80 12.03
N GLY A 689 3.04 22.47 13.16
CA GLY A 689 2.09 22.62 14.26
C GLY A 689 1.74 21.32 15.00
N LEU A 690 2.57 20.28 14.86
CA LEU A 690 2.39 18.95 15.44
C LEU A 690 3.37 18.68 16.59
N THR A 691 3.00 17.73 17.44
CA THR A 691 3.87 17.05 18.39
C THR A 691 3.86 15.54 18.11
N ALA A 692 4.75 14.79 18.77
CA ALA A 692 4.72 13.33 18.73
C ALA A 692 3.34 12.76 19.12
N ALA A 693 2.65 13.37 20.08
CA ALA A 693 1.33 12.92 20.55
C ALA A 693 0.19 13.17 19.54
N ASP A 694 0.39 14.06 18.57
CA ASP A 694 -0.61 14.33 17.52
C ASP A 694 -0.57 13.29 16.40
N LEU A 695 0.47 12.45 16.35
CA LEU A 695 0.57 11.34 15.42
C LEU A 695 0.24 10.03 16.15
N PRO A 696 -0.71 9.22 15.65
CA PRO A 696 -1.02 7.93 16.28
C PRO A 696 0.25 7.07 16.36
N GLY A 697 0.75 6.87 17.58
CA GLY A 697 1.97 6.13 17.89
C GLY A 697 3.31 6.86 17.66
N GLY A 698 3.35 8.19 17.73
CA GLY A 698 4.49 8.88 18.37
C GLY A 698 5.81 9.12 17.60
N HIS A 699 6.09 8.45 16.48
CA HIS A 699 7.51 8.27 16.05
C HIS A 699 7.86 8.58 14.58
N PHE A 700 7.25 9.60 13.96
CA PHE A 700 7.65 10.09 12.62
C PHE A 700 8.83 11.08 12.61
N VAL A 701 9.57 11.15 13.71
CA VAL A 701 10.68 12.09 13.90
C VAL A 701 11.97 11.41 14.31
N ASP A 702 13.09 11.96 13.84
CA ASP A 702 14.40 11.68 14.40
C ASP A 702 14.53 12.15 15.86
N ILE A 703 15.65 11.83 16.49
CA ILE A 703 15.94 12.20 17.88
C ILE A 703 16.01 13.72 18.12
N ASP A 704 16.14 14.52 17.06
CA ASP A 704 16.17 15.98 17.07
C ASP A 704 14.79 16.61 16.75
N GLY A 705 13.76 15.81 16.47
CA GLY A 705 12.38 16.26 16.20
C GLY A 705 12.04 16.57 14.74
N ARG A 706 12.85 16.11 13.77
CA ARG A 706 12.68 16.35 12.33
C ARG A 706 11.91 15.23 11.65
N VAL A 707 10.96 15.59 10.78
CA VAL A 707 10.13 14.64 10.04
C VAL A 707 10.99 13.77 9.12
N LEU A 708 10.96 12.47 9.35
CA LEU A 708 11.62 11.47 8.50
C LEU A 708 10.81 11.26 7.22
N ALA A 709 11.45 11.30 6.05
CA ALA A 709 10.82 11.01 4.77
C ALA A 709 11.01 9.54 4.38
N GLY A 710 9.92 8.81 4.16
CA GLY A 710 9.94 7.41 3.73
C GLY A 710 10.31 6.38 4.82
N PRO A 711 10.28 5.08 4.48
CA PRO A 711 10.34 3.98 5.45
C PRO A 711 11.72 3.87 6.13
N SER A 712 11.75 4.22 7.42
CA SER A 712 12.69 3.86 8.51
C SER A 712 14.22 3.96 8.33
N ASN A 713 14.77 4.18 7.12
CA ASN A 713 16.18 3.89 6.81
C ASN A 713 17.04 5.08 6.35
N PHE A 714 16.60 6.34 6.47
CA PHE A 714 17.44 7.51 6.16
C PHE A 714 17.50 8.52 7.32
N GLY A 715 18.47 8.32 8.20
CA GLY A 715 18.78 9.20 9.32
C GLY A 715 19.51 10.48 8.91
N ALA A 716 19.29 11.57 9.66
CA ALA A 716 19.84 12.89 9.36
C ALA A 716 21.35 13.02 9.67
N HIS A 717 22.09 13.67 8.77
CA HIS A 717 23.44 14.17 9.06
C HIS A 717 23.38 15.49 9.84
N GLN A 718 24.10 15.58 10.97
CA GLN A 718 24.47 16.87 11.57
C GLN A 718 25.76 17.39 10.93
N ALA A 719 25.79 18.68 10.60
CA ALA A 719 26.91 19.30 9.90
C ALA A 719 28.16 19.43 10.76
N ALA A 720 29.33 19.11 10.18
CA ALA A 720 30.64 19.53 10.67
C ALA A 720 31.41 20.23 9.54
N THR A 721 31.51 21.56 9.62
CA THR A 721 32.30 22.42 8.72
C THR A 721 33.78 22.51 9.15
N PRO A 722 34.73 22.92 8.28
CA PRO A 722 34.69 23.02 6.82
C PRO A 722 35.75 22.16 6.10
#